data_AF-A0A9Q0YEQ9-F1
#
_entry.id   AF-A0A9Q0YEQ9-F1
#
_cell.length_a   1.000
_cell.length_b   1.000
_cell.length_c   1.000
_cell.angle_alpha   90.00
_cell.angle_beta   90.00
_cell.angle_gamma   90.00
#
_symmetry.space_group_name_H-M   'P 1'
#
loop_
_entity.id
_entity.type
_entity.pdbx_description
1 polymer ?
#
loop_
_entity_poly.entity_id
_entity_poly.type
_entity_poly.pdbx_seq_one_letter_code
_entity_poly.pdbx_strand_id
1 'polypeptide(L)'
;MVHLLHPKSLWAGLCDYTALHCKRRGPNTHRMSKAAPKKTAAAPPPGCDLDINDPQVQNAAIRIQASYRGHRSRKEMKEKGPPRVIENLKDVVLIEGSAAKLECRISAFPDPFIRWMKDGVELKDGPKYRYVFEDPDIVALVVRDGGLPDLGKYSISVKNPFGECSDSARLLIEVPAKIEKGPESTKAKKGTTVNLTALISGEPAPDVGWAKDGEDIEEDDRVYFNIGNDSTTLTIKKVTPADAGKYEIFVENSLGMDQSFARLDHLRLEGAFLPPLSPFLCFCFYFCFLSLQTKRTMLKSVILIGGAQKGTRFRPLSFEVPKPLFPVAGVPMIQHHLEACTKVPNMKEILLIGFYQPNEALSHFLVSAQQEFKIPIRYLQEYAALGTGGGIYHFRDQILSGNPEAFFVLNADVCSAFPLNEMLSFHRQLGSPDSFLMLGTTANRKQSLNYGCIVANADTHEVLHYVEKPSTFVSELINCGIYLFTPAIFHHIGEVFQRNQKELLLEESTNGWQRAEAIRLEQDVFTALAGQGRLFAYKTEGFWSQIKSAGSAIYANRLYLNCYSQCHPERLAENRPGGPTIRGNVYIHPTALVEASAVLGPNVSIGKGVTIGAGVRMPHRLLSYPSAQDHTCVLNSIVGWDSTIGRWARVEGTPSDPNPNDPYAKIDSETLFRDGRLTPSITILGCNVTIPAEVVILNSIVLPHKELSRSFKNQIIL
;
A
#
# COMPACT_ATOMS: atom_id res chain seq x y z
N MET A 1 38.33 41.87 32.31
CA MET A 1 38.67 43.17 32.92
C MET A 1 37.76 44.22 32.31
N VAL A 2 36.98 44.93 33.15
CA VAL A 2 36.45 46.30 32.93
C VAL A 2 35.43 46.45 31.78
N HIS A 3 34.28 47.12 31.86
CA HIS A 3 33.42 47.75 32.88
C HIS A 3 32.08 47.97 32.11
N LEU A 4 30.91 47.69 32.68
CA LEU A 4 29.91 48.69 33.13
C LEU A 4 29.36 49.64 32.04
N LEU A 5 28.06 49.55 31.75
CA LEU A 5 27.05 50.61 31.94
C LEU A 5 25.75 50.35 31.13
N HIS A 6 24.66 50.02 31.85
CA HIS A 6 23.30 50.48 31.54
C HIS A 6 23.23 52.02 31.73
N PRO A 7 22.23 52.80 31.24
CA PRO A 7 20.80 52.49 31.44
C PRO A 7 19.75 53.12 30.47
N LYS A 8 18.47 52.73 30.69
CA LYS A 8 17.22 53.54 30.63
C LYS A 8 16.76 54.12 29.26
N SER A 9 15.47 54.24 28.92
CA SER A 9 14.19 53.97 29.59
C SER A 9 13.02 54.36 28.65
N LEU A 10 11.92 53.60 28.75
CA LEU A 10 10.51 54.02 28.74
C LEU A 10 10.00 55.06 27.73
N TRP A 11 8.99 54.66 26.94
CA TRP A 11 7.69 55.34 26.92
C TRP A 11 6.56 54.31 26.80
N ALA A 12 5.50 54.53 27.58
CA ALA A 12 4.32 53.69 27.77
C ALA A 12 3.16 54.13 26.86
N GLY A 13 2.15 53.26 26.71
CA GLY A 13 0.85 53.64 26.15
C GLY A 13 -0.13 52.47 26.08
N LEU A 14 -1.12 52.48 26.98
CA LEU A 14 -2.16 51.47 27.22
C LEU A 14 -3.27 51.41 26.15
N CYS A 15 -3.97 50.26 26.19
CA CYS A 15 -5.37 49.91 25.88
C CYS A 15 -6.36 51.03 25.48
N ASP A 16 -7.28 50.76 24.53
CA ASP A 16 -8.66 50.33 24.82
C ASP A 16 -9.57 50.19 23.57
N TYR A 17 -10.49 49.21 23.67
CA TYR A 17 -11.86 49.08 23.14
C TYR A 17 -12.28 49.71 21.79
N THR A 18 -12.92 48.90 20.93
CA THR A 18 -14.40 48.85 20.82
C THR A 18 -14.89 47.85 19.77
N ALA A 19 -15.92 47.08 20.15
CA ALA A 19 -16.76 46.27 19.30
C ALA A 19 -17.83 47.13 18.61
N LEU A 20 -18.26 46.75 17.41
CA LEU A 20 -19.52 47.23 16.84
C LEU A 20 -20.22 46.11 16.05
N HIS A 21 -21.29 45.61 16.66
CA HIS A 21 -22.40 44.93 16.02
C HIS A 21 -23.13 45.90 15.06
N CYS A 22 -23.57 45.40 13.91
CA CYS A 22 -24.85 45.85 13.36
C CYS A 22 -25.56 44.69 12.64
N LYS A 23 -26.86 44.59 12.93
CA LYS A 23 -27.76 43.46 12.66
C LYS A 23 -28.85 43.94 11.69
N ARG A 24 -29.31 43.00 10.84
CA ARG A 24 -30.65 42.91 10.19
C ARG A 24 -30.91 43.76 8.93
N ARG A 25 -31.31 43.07 7.85
CA ARG A 25 -32.73 42.91 7.41
C ARG A 25 -32.82 42.01 6.14
N GLY A 26 -33.66 40.97 6.18
CA GLY A 26 -34.40 40.48 4.98
C GLY A 26 -35.73 41.26 4.86
N PRO A 27 -36.69 40.93 3.94
CA PRO A 27 -36.98 39.58 3.39
C PRO A 27 -37.44 39.49 1.90
N ASN A 28 -37.58 38.25 1.41
CA ASN A 28 -38.51 37.66 0.41
C ASN A 28 -38.81 38.36 -0.95
N THR A 29 -38.59 37.66 -2.08
CA THR A 29 -39.61 36.84 -2.80
C THR A 29 -39.15 36.35 -4.20
N HIS A 30 -39.49 35.08 -4.49
CA HIS A 30 -39.90 34.47 -5.77
C HIS A 30 -39.00 34.33 -7.04
N ARG A 31 -38.80 33.03 -7.38
CA ARG A 31 -39.03 32.35 -8.70
C ARG A 31 -38.02 32.58 -9.84
N MET A 32 -37.24 31.53 -10.17
CA MET A 32 -37.50 30.59 -11.27
C MET A 32 -36.23 29.82 -11.66
N SER A 33 -36.40 28.50 -11.76
CA SER A 33 -35.48 27.52 -12.34
C SER A 33 -35.06 27.87 -13.76
N LYS A 34 -33.76 27.84 -14.06
CA LYS A 34 -33.24 27.61 -15.41
C LYS A 34 -32.30 26.43 -15.40
N ALA A 35 -32.75 25.39 -16.12
CA ALA A 35 -32.02 24.17 -16.39
C ALA A 35 -30.73 24.46 -17.19
N ALA A 36 -29.65 23.78 -16.83
CA ALA A 36 -28.42 23.73 -17.61
C ALA A 36 -28.64 22.91 -18.91
N PRO A 37 -28.01 23.27 -20.03
CA PRO A 37 -28.21 22.58 -21.30
C PRO A 37 -27.56 21.19 -21.28
N LYS A 38 -28.30 20.19 -21.78
CA LYS A 38 -27.77 18.85 -22.07
C LYS A 38 -26.65 18.98 -23.12
N LYS A 39 -25.42 18.64 -22.76
CA LYS A 39 -24.34 18.40 -23.72
C LYS A 39 -24.65 17.08 -24.45
N THR A 40 -24.92 17.17 -25.74
CA THR A 40 -24.91 16.05 -26.68
C THR A 40 -23.49 15.46 -26.74
N ALA A 41 -23.36 14.17 -26.43
CA ALA A 41 -22.10 13.45 -26.57
C ALA A 41 -21.78 13.27 -28.06
N ALA A 42 -20.54 13.59 -28.45
CA ALA A 42 -20.00 13.29 -29.77
C ALA A 42 -19.83 11.77 -29.94
N ALA A 43 -20.10 11.27 -31.15
CA ALA A 43 -19.95 9.85 -31.48
C ALA A 43 -18.48 9.40 -31.40
N PRO A 44 -18.20 8.17 -30.93
CA PRO A 44 -16.85 7.62 -30.86
C PRO A 44 -16.32 7.26 -32.27
N PRO A 45 -14.99 7.24 -32.47
CA PRO A 45 -14.36 6.84 -33.74
C PRO A 45 -14.55 5.33 -34.00
N PRO A 46 -14.60 4.90 -35.28
CA PRO A 46 -14.97 3.53 -35.64
C PRO A 46 -13.83 2.55 -35.38
N GLY A 47 -14.14 1.38 -34.79
CA GLY A 47 -13.20 0.27 -34.69
C GLY A 47 -13.24 -0.59 -33.42
N CYS A 48 -14.42 -0.79 -32.81
CA CYS A 48 -14.70 -1.95 -31.94
C CYS A 48 -16.22 -2.01 -31.74
N ASP A 49 -16.92 -2.86 -32.51
CA ASP A 49 -18.37 -3.02 -32.41
C ASP A 49 -18.73 -3.81 -31.15
N LEU A 50 -18.84 -3.10 -30.01
CA LEU A 50 -19.53 -3.60 -28.83
C LEU A 50 -21.02 -3.32 -29.00
N ASP A 51 -21.83 -4.37 -29.15
CA ASP A 51 -23.29 -4.24 -29.18
C ASP A 51 -23.78 -3.75 -27.82
N ILE A 52 -24.18 -2.47 -27.78
CA ILE A 52 -24.64 -1.79 -26.57
C ILE A 52 -26.01 -2.30 -26.08
N ASN A 53 -26.71 -3.06 -26.92
CA ASN A 53 -27.98 -3.70 -26.60
C ASN A 53 -27.81 -5.16 -26.17
N ASP A 54 -26.59 -5.70 -26.14
CA ASP A 54 -26.31 -7.02 -25.59
C ASP A 54 -26.70 -7.05 -24.09
N PRO A 55 -27.58 -7.96 -23.67
CA PRO A 55 -27.96 -8.13 -22.26
C PRO A 55 -26.76 -8.32 -21.32
N GLN A 56 -25.67 -8.93 -21.78
CA GLN A 56 -24.44 -9.10 -21.01
C GLN A 56 -23.67 -7.78 -20.83
N VAL A 57 -23.61 -6.95 -21.88
CA VAL A 57 -22.98 -5.62 -21.85
C VAL A 57 -23.80 -4.65 -21.01
N GLN A 58 -25.13 -4.70 -21.09
CA GLN A 58 -26.02 -3.93 -20.22
C GLN A 58 -25.91 -4.36 -18.76
N ASN A 59 -25.87 -5.68 -18.49
CA ASN A 59 -25.66 -6.18 -17.12
C ASN A 59 -24.28 -5.81 -16.57
N ALA A 60 -23.23 -5.82 -17.40
CA ALA A 60 -21.90 -5.35 -17.02
C ALA A 60 -21.89 -3.84 -16.76
N ALA A 61 -22.54 -3.03 -17.61
CA ALA A 61 -22.68 -1.59 -17.42
C ALA A 61 -23.50 -1.23 -16.17
N ILE A 62 -24.57 -1.98 -15.88
CA ILE A 62 -25.37 -1.84 -14.65
C ILE A 62 -24.53 -2.20 -13.42
N ARG A 63 -23.73 -3.29 -13.46
CA ARG A 63 -22.80 -3.66 -12.39
C ARG A 63 -21.70 -2.62 -12.18
N ILE A 64 -21.14 -2.08 -13.25
CA ILE A 64 -20.12 -1.02 -13.21
C ILE A 64 -20.74 0.27 -12.66
N GLN A 65 -21.93 0.67 -13.12
CA GLN A 65 -22.62 1.87 -12.62
C GLN A 65 -23.10 1.72 -11.18
N ALA A 66 -23.51 0.53 -10.75
CA ALA A 66 -23.86 0.23 -9.36
C ALA A 66 -22.60 0.25 -8.45
N SER A 67 -21.50 -0.33 -8.92
CA SER A 67 -20.17 -0.25 -8.27
C SER A 67 -19.69 1.21 -8.17
N TYR A 68 -19.86 2.01 -9.23
CA TYR A 68 -19.43 3.41 -9.29
C TYR A 68 -20.34 4.36 -8.49
N ARG A 69 -21.65 4.13 -8.46
CA ARG A 69 -22.59 4.84 -7.58
C ARG A 69 -22.33 4.50 -6.12
N GLY A 70 -22.10 3.23 -5.80
CA GLY A 70 -21.66 2.79 -4.46
C GLY A 70 -20.31 3.39 -4.05
N HIS A 71 -19.36 3.55 -4.99
CA HIS A 71 -18.07 4.22 -4.75
C HIS A 71 -18.20 5.73 -4.53
N ARG A 72 -19.14 6.41 -5.21
CA ARG A 72 -19.38 7.86 -5.03
C ARG A 72 -20.17 8.17 -3.76
N SER A 73 -21.07 7.30 -3.32
CA SER A 73 -21.78 7.47 -2.04
C SER A 73 -21.00 6.99 -0.82
N ARG A 74 -20.04 6.06 -0.97
CA ARG A 74 -19.10 5.65 0.12
C ARG A 74 -17.93 6.60 0.34
N LYS A 75 -17.77 7.61 -0.52
CA LYS A 75 -16.74 8.67 -0.41
C LYS A 75 -17.23 9.89 0.39
N GLU A 76 -18.30 9.75 1.17
CA GLU A 76 -18.45 10.56 2.37
C GLU A 76 -17.25 10.22 3.26
N MET A 77 -16.41 11.22 3.56
CA MET A 77 -15.29 11.09 4.50
C MET A 77 -15.77 10.28 5.71
N LYS A 78 -15.22 9.08 5.94
CA LYS A 78 -15.46 8.38 7.21
C LYS A 78 -15.15 9.38 8.32
N GLU A 79 -16.16 9.72 9.11
CA GLU A 79 -15.98 10.66 10.21
C GLU A 79 -14.95 10.09 11.17
N LYS A 80 -14.04 10.95 11.66
CA LYS A 80 -13.10 10.55 12.72
C LYS A 80 -13.90 10.09 13.92
N GLY A 81 -13.72 8.85 14.35
CA GLY A 81 -14.52 8.28 15.42
C GLY A 81 -14.14 6.84 15.77
N PRO A 82 -14.74 6.28 16.84
CA PRO A 82 -14.45 4.93 17.29
C PRO A 82 -14.80 3.90 16.20
N PRO A 83 -14.06 2.78 16.13
CA PRO A 83 -14.35 1.73 15.17
C PRO A 83 -15.71 1.11 15.48
N ARG A 84 -16.39 0.64 14.43
CA ARG A 84 -17.69 -0.04 14.53
C ARG A 84 -17.69 -1.25 13.63
N VAL A 85 -18.29 -2.34 14.11
CA VAL A 85 -18.62 -3.49 13.28
C VAL A 85 -19.92 -3.17 12.55
N ILE A 86 -19.86 -3.15 11.22
CA ILE A 86 -21.00 -2.91 10.33
C ILE A 86 -21.70 -4.24 10.01
N GLU A 87 -20.91 -5.27 9.70
CA GLU A 87 -21.40 -6.63 9.45
C GLU A 87 -20.62 -7.57 10.36
N ASN A 88 -21.34 -8.28 11.23
CA ASN A 88 -20.75 -9.15 12.23
C ASN A 88 -20.12 -10.39 11.60
N LEU A 89 -19.17 -10.98 12.33
CA LEU A 89 -18.69 -12.33 12.11
C LEU A 89 -19.87 -13.31 12.16
N LYS A 90 -19.75 -14.35 11.34
CA LYS A 90 -20.70 -15.46 11.31
C LYS A 90 -19.95 -16.74 11.66
N ASP A 91 -20.64 -17.65 12.32
CA ASP A 91 -20.12 -18.99 12.56
C ASP A 91 -19.79 -19.65 11.23
N VAL A 92 -18.63 -20.31 11.17
CA VAL A 92 -18.11 -20.96 9.98
C VAL A 92 -18.02 -22.45 10.26
N VAL A 93 -18.53 -23.23 9.32
CA VAL A 93 -18.40 -24.68 9.33
C VAL A 93 -17.14 -25.07 8.57
N LEU A 94 -16.28 -25.83 9.24
CA LEU A 94 -15.02 -26.33 8.72
C LEU A 94 -15.20 -27.74 8.16
N ILE A 95 -14.77 -27.94 6.92
CA ILE A 95 -14.52 -29.27 6.36
C ILE A 95 -13.06 -29.62 6.66
N GLU A 96 -12.80 -30.79 7.26
CA GLU A 96 -11.44 -31.19 7.62
C GLU A 96 -10.49 -31.17 6.41
N GLY A 97 -9.30 -30.60 6.59
CA GLY A 97 -8.30 -30.40 5.54
C GLY A 97 -8.58 -29.21 4.60
N SER A 98 -9.72 -28.54 4.72
CA SER A 98 -10.04 -27.33 3.94
C SER A 98 -9.64 -26.04 4.65
N ALA A 99 -9.71 -24.91 3.94
CA ALA A 99 -9.53 -23.60 4.54
C ALA A 99 -10.88 -22.99 4.94
N ALA A 100 -10.95 -22.43 6.15
CA ALA A 100 -12.10 -21.68 6.64
C ALA A 100 -11.81 -20.18 6.66
N LYS A 101 -12.83 -19.34 6.39
CA LYS A 101 -12.71 -17.89 6.35
C LYS A 101 -13.73 -17.24 7.28
N LEU A 102 -13.26 -16.59 8.34
CA LEU A 102 -14.03 -15.75 9.24
C LEU A 102 -13.87 -14.30 8.78
N GLU A 103 -14.94 -13.63 8.39
CA GLU A 103 -14.89 -12.24 7.89
C GLU A 103 -15.96 -11.36 8.51
N CYS A 104 -15.63 -10.09 8.73
CA CYS A 104 -16.57 -9.06 9.15
C CYS A 104 -16.28 -7.75 8.41
N ARG A 105 -17.29 -6.87 8.37
CA ARG A 105 -17.16 -5.53 7.80
C ARG A 105 -17.07 -4.51 8.92
N ILE A 106 -16.09 -3.62 8.86
CA ILE A 106 -15.82 -2.60 9.86
C ILE A 106 -15.83 -1.20 9.25
N SER A 107 -16.32 -0.22 10.03
CA SER A 107 -16.16 1.20 9.77
C SER A 107 -15.22 1.77 10.80
N ALA A 108 -14.02 2.14 10.38
CA ALA A 108 -13.03 2.77 11.23
C ALA A 108 -12.29 3.84 10.43
N PHE A 109 -12.16 5.02 11.03
CA PHE A 109 -11.26 6.08 10.58
C PHE A 109 -10.78 6.89 11.80
N PRO A 110 -9.47 6.99 12.07
CA PRO A 110 -8.33 6.40 11.35
C PRO A 110 -8.38 4.87 11.22
N ASP A 111 -7.58 4.34 10.29
CA ASP A 111 -7.45 2.90 10.07
C ASP A 111 -7.08 2.21 11.40
N PRO A 112 -7.78 1.13 11.77
CA PRO A 112 -7.66 0.56 13.10
C PRO A 112 -6.52 -0.47 13.18
N PHE A 113 -5.99 -0.65 14.39
CA PHE A 113 -5.23 -1.82 14.78
C PHE A 113 -6.18 -3.00 14.97
N ILE A 114 -5.89 -4.15 14.34
CA ILE A 114 -6.74 -5.34 14.40
C ILE A 114 -5.98 -6.49 15.06
N ARG A 115 -6.65 -7.20 15.96
CA ARG A 115 -6.18 -8.45 16.56
C ARG A 115 -7.20 -9.54 16.38
N TRP A 116 -6.71 -10.73 16.11
CA TRP A 116 -7.50 -11.96 16.15
C TRP A 116 -7.10 -12.81 17.34
N MET A 117 -8.07 -13.46 17.96
CA MET A 117 -7.87 -14.35 19.09
C MET A 117 -8.62 -15.66 18.83
N LYS A 118 -8.04 -16.77 19.29
CA LYS A 118 -8.71 -18.09 19.40
C LYS A 118 -8.78 -18.44 20.87
N ASP A 119 -9.99 -18.67 21.38
CA ASP A 119 -10.24 -19.06 22.77
C ASP A 119 -9.56 -18.12 23.80
N GLY A 120 -9.51 -16.82 23.47
CA GLY A 120 -8.88 -15.78 24.30
C GLY A 120 -7.37 -15.61 24.12
N VAL A 121 -6.73 -16.44 23.30
CA VAL A 121 -5.29 -16.36 23.00
C VAL A 121 -5.08 -15.63 21.67
N GLU A 122 -4.21 -14.62 21.66
CA GLU A 122 -3.89 -13.84 20.46
C GLU A 122 -3.22 -14.72 19.39
N LEU A 123 -3.75 -14.65 18.17
CA LEU A 123 -3.19 -15.32 16.99
C LEU A 123 -2.09 -14.47 16.37
N LYS A 124 -1.17 -15.12 15.66
CA LYS A 124 -0.16 -14.45 14.84
C LYS A 124 -0.41 -14.78 13.37
N ASP A 125 -0.31 -13.76 12.52
CA ASP A 125 -0.36 -13.95 11.06
C ASP A 125 0.81 -14.84 10.60
N GLY A 126 0.51 -15.83 9.76
CA GLY A 126 1.45 -16.87 9.39
C GLY A 126 0.87 -17.92 8.43
N PRO A 127 1.50 -19.09 8.31
CA PRO A 127 1.06 -20.15 7.39
C PRO A 127 -0.29 -20.76 7.78
N LYS A 128 -0.56 -20.91 9.08
CA LYS A 128 -1.79 -21.53 9.61
C LYS A 128 -2.96 -20.55 9.68
N TYR A 129 -2.72 -19.37 10.25
CA TYR A 129 -3.69 -18.29 10.42
C TYR A 129 -3.26 -17.12 9.55
N ARG A 130 -4.08 -16.71 8.58
CA ARG A 130 -3.73 -15.65 7.64
C ARG A 130 -4.68 -14.47 7.78
N TYR A 131 -4.14 -13.28 8.00
CA TYR A 131 -4.93 -12.05 8.00
C TYR A 131 -5.11 -11.57 6.57
N VAL A 132 -6.35 -11.27 6.19
CA VAL A 132 -6.72 -10.84 4.84
C VAL A 132 -7.53 -9.55 4.92
N PHE A 133 -7.12 -8.58 4.11
CA PHE A 133 -7.81 -7.32 3.89
C PHE A 133 -8.22 -7.28 2.42
N GLU A 134 -9.46 -7.67 2.11
CA GLU A 134 -9.94 -7.74 0.73
C GLU A 134 -10.44 -6.39 0.21
N ASP A 135 -11.00 -5.59 1.11
CA ASP A 135 -11.51 -4.24 0.89
C ASP A 135 -11.10 -3.39 2.11
N PRO A 136 -10.89 -2.06 2.01
CA PRO A 136 -10.61 -1.20 3.17
C PRO A 136 -11.59 -1.38 4.35
N ASP A 137 -12.81 -1.87 4.11
CA ASP A 137 -13.80 -2.12 5.15
C ASP A 137 -13.96 -3.59 5.54
N ILE A 138 -13.34 -4.55 4.83
CA ILE A 138 -13.53 -5.99 5.07
C ILE A 138 -12.25 -6.60 5.63
N VAL A 139 -12.37 -7.18 6.81
CA VAL A 139 -11.27 -7.82 7.53
C VAL A 139 -11.60 -9.28 7.74
N ALA A 140 -10.65 -10.15 7.42
CA ALA A 140 -10.85 -11.58 7.46
C ALA A 140 -9.66 -12.34 8.06
N LEU A 141 -9.97 -13.45 8.71
CA LEU A 141 -9.03 -14.47 9.16
C LEU A 141 -9.28 -15.74 8.35
N VAL A 142 -8.26 -16.19 7.63
CA VAL A 142 -8.26 -17.47 6.93
C VAL A 142 -7.49 -18.49 7.77
N VAL A 143 -8.17 -19.55 8.19
CA VAL A 143 -7.59 -20.72 8.85
C VAL A 143 -7.31 -21.76 7.76
N ARG A 144 -6.05 -22.11 7.53
CA ARG A 144 -5.65 -23.11 6.50
C ARG A 144 -5.52 -24.51 7.09
N ASP A 145 -5.74 -25.52 6.25
CA ASP A 145 -5.61 -26.94 6.62
C ASP A 145 -6.33 -27.24 7.93
N GLY A 146 -7.59 -26.80 8.04
CA GLY A 146 -8.32 -26.82 9.30
C GLY A 146 -8.62 -28.24 9.76
N GLY A 147 -8.50 -28.49 11.06
CA GLY A 147 -8.92 -29.73 11.70
C GLY A 147 -9.44 -29.51 13.12
N LEU A 148 -9.61 -30.59 13.88
CA LEU A 148 -10.12 -30.56 15.26
C LEU A 148 -9.44 -29.54 16.18
N PRO A 149 -8.10 -29.33 16.14
CA PRO A 149 -7.45 -28.34 17.01
C PRO A 149 -7.83 -26.88 16.72
N ASP A 150 -8.36 -26.61 15.52
CA ASP A 150 -8.73 -25.27 15.07
C ASP A 150 -10.14 -24.88 15.51
N LEU A 151 -10.94 -25.83 16.00
CA LEU A 151 -12.28 -25.54 16.51
C LEU A 151 -12.19 -24.65 17.75
N GLY A 152 -13.17 -23.76 17.91
CA GLY A 152 -13.21 -22.85 19.05
C GLY A 152 -13.86 -21.51 18.74
N LYS A 153 -13.79 -20.61 19.71
CA LYS A 153 -14.31 -19.24 19.58
C LYS A 153 -13.21 -18.34 19.01
N TYR A 154 -13.48 -17.75 17.87
CA TYR A 154 -12.64 -16.72 17.27
C TYR A 154 -13.22 -15.35 17.57
N SER A 155 -12.37 -14.43 18.01
CA SER A 155 -12.76 -13.04 18.24
C SER A 155 -11.82 -12.07 17.55
N ILE A 156 -12.40 -10.97 17.08
CA ILE A 156 -11.68 -9.83 16.53
C ILE A 156 -11.77 -8.67 17.52
N SER A 157 -10.65 -8.01 17.78
CA SER A 157 -10.59 -6.70 18.44
C SER A 157 -10.08 -5.67 17.43
N VAL A 158 -10.84 -4.59 17.28
CA VAL A 158 -10.59 -3.51 16.32
C VAL A 158 -10.48 -2.23 17.11
N LYS A 159 -9.29 -1.63 17.11
CA LYS A 159 -8.96 -0.48 17.97
C LYS A 159 -8.42 0.68 17.16
N ASN A 160 -8.89 1.88 17.43
CA ASN A 160 -8.27 3.11 16.94
C ASN A 160 -8.17 4.13 18.09
N PRO A 161 -7.62 5.35 17.86
CA PRO A 161 -7.46 6.35 18.92
C PRO A 161 -8.75 6.83 19.59
N PHE A 162 -9.91 6.61 18.97
CA PHE A 162 -11.21 7.08 19.44
C PHE A 162 -12.00 5.99 20.17
N GLY A 163 -11.56 4.73 20.12
CA GLY A 163 -12.20 3.64 20.84
C GLY A 163 -11.82 2.27 20.31
N GLU A 164 -12.54 1.27 20.80
CA GLU A 164 -12.37 -0.13 20.45
C GLU A 164 -13.73 -0.79 20.28
N CYS A 165 -13.85 -1.70 19.33
CA CYS A 165 -14.98 -2.60 19.21
C CYS A 165 -14.46 -4.03 19.05
N SER A 166 -15.29 -5.01 19.40
CA SER A 166 -14.95 -6.41 19.23
C SER A 166 -16.16 -7.20 18.76
N ASP A 167 -15.90 -8.33 18.14
CA ASP A 167 -16.92 -9.27 17.70
C ASP A 167 -16.37 -10.70 17.76
N SER A 168 -17.24 -11.70 17.71
CA SER A 168 -16.82 -13.10 17.78
C SER A 168 -17.75 -14.05 17.05
N ALA A 169 -17.17 -15.11 16.50
CA ALA A 169 -17.87 -16.24 15.91
C ALA A 169 -17.17 -17.55 16.28
N ARG A 170 -17.82 -18.68 16.00
CA ARG A 170 -17.29 -20.03 16.25
C ARG A 170 -16.87 -20.68 14.93
N LEU A 171 -15.77 -21.41 15.00
CA LEU A 171 -15.42 -22.39 13.98
C LEU A 171 -15.92 -23.76 14.46
N LEU A 172 -16.87 -24.31 13.71
CA LEU A 172 -17.56 -25.58 14.01
C LEU A 172 -17.09 -26.66 13.03
N ILE A 173 -17.25 -27.92 13.41
CA ILE A 173 -17.13 -29.05 12.48
C ILE A 173 -18.51 -29.65 12.26
N GLU A 174 -18.80 -29.99 11.03
CA GLU A 174 -20.01 -30.70 10.64
C GLU A 174 -19.58 -31.94 9.87
N VAL A 175 -20.10 -33.09 10.28
CA VAL A 175 -19.77 -34.40 9.71
C VAL A 175 -21.06 -35.01 9.18
N PRO A 176 -21.18 -35.34 7.88
CA PRO A 176 -22.37 -35.97 7.35
C PRO A 176 -22.59 -37.34 7.99
N ALA A 177 -23.86 -37.73 8.19
CA ALA A 177 -24.20 -39.04 8.72
C ALA A 177 -23.67 -40.14 7.80
N LYS A 178 -22.88 -41.06 8.36
CA LYS A 178 -22.22 -42.13 7.60
C LYS A 178 -22.14 -43.41 8.41
N ILE A 179 -22.29 -44.55 7.74
CA ILE A 179 -22.10 -45.87 8.34
C ILE A 179 -20.66 -46.30 8.06
N GLU A 180 -19.80 -46.15 9.07
CA GLU A 180 -18.39 -46.55 8.96
C GLU A 180 -18.23 -48.08 8.86
N LYS A 181 -19.11 -48.82 9.54
CA LYS A 181 -19.19 -50.28 9.41
C LYS A 181 -20.63 -50.74 9.60
N GLY A 182 -21.21 -51.32 8.56
CA GLY A 182 -22.57 -51.88 8.60
C GLY A 182 -22.67 -53.15 9.45
N PRO A 183 -23.91 -53.60 9.74
CA PRO A 183 -24.15 -54.84 10.47
C PRO A 183 -23.70 -56.06 9.66
N GLU A 184 -23.22 -57.09 10.35
CA GLU A 184 -22.76 -58.32 9.72
C GLU A 184 -23.92 -59.32 9.60
N SER A 185 -24.05 -59.95 8.43
CA SER A 185 -25.03 -61.01 8.21
C SER A 185 -24.71 -62.22 9.08
N THR A 186 -25.72 -62.78 9.74
CA THR A 186 -25.51 -63.86 10.70
C THR A 186 -26.59 -64.94 10.60
N LYS A 187 -26.26 -66.11 11.16
CA LYS A 187 -27.16 -67.25 11.24
C LYS A 187 -27.49 -67.53 12.70
N ALA A 188 -28.76 -67.68 13.02
CA ALA A 188 -29.21 -67.88 14.39
C ALA A 188 -29.97 -69.18 14.59
N LYS A 189 -29.80 -69.79 15.76
CA LYS A 189 -30.56 -70.97 16.17
C LYS A 189 -31.85 -70.50 16.84
N LYS A 190 -32.92 -71.29 16.71
CA LYS A 190 -34.17 -71.02 17.42
C LYS A 190 -33.91 -70.85 18.93
N GLY A 191 -34.40 -69.75 19.50
CA GLY A 191 -34.30 -69.42 20.92
C GLY A 191 -33.06 -68.63 21.34
N THR A 192 -32.09 -68.38 20.46
CA THR A 192 -30.92 -67.53 20.80
C THR A 192 -31.25 -66.04 20.73
N THR A 193 -30.37 -65.20 21.27
CA THR A 193 -30.40 -63.74 21.07
C THR A 193 -29.40 -63.36 19.98
N VAL A 194 -29.78 -62.44 19.10
CA VAL A 194 -28.96 -61.91 18.01
C VAL A 194 -28.82 -60.40 18.16
N ASN A 195 -27.61 -59.89 17.94
CA ASN A 195 -27.31 -58.47 17.91
C ASN A 195 -26.78 -58.11 16.51
N LEU A 196 -27.44 -57.17 15.84
CA LEU A 196 -26.97 -56.58 14.60
C LEU A 196 -26.44 -55.18 14.92
N THR A 197 -25.11 -55.02 14.88
CA THR A 197 -24.43 -53.77 15.29
C THR A 197 -23.83 -53.05 14.10
N ALA A 198 -24.09 -51.75 13.99
CA ALA A 198 -23.46 -50.85 13.03
C ALA A 198 -22.64 -49.77 13.76
N LEU A 199 -21.48 -49.41 13.22
CA LEU A 199 -20.69 -48.24 13.63
C LEU A 199 -21.06 -47.05 12.75
N ILE A 200 -21.36 -45.92 13.38
CA ILE A 200 -21.90 -44.72 12.71
C ILE A 200 -21.06 -43.49 13.08
N SER A 201 -21.03 -42.50 12.19
CA SER A 201 -20.40 -41.20 12.42
C SER A 201 -21.31 -40.09 11.92
N GLY A 202 -21.22 -38.90 12.53
CA GLY A 202 -21.98 -37.71 12.12
C GLY A 202 -22.06 -36.68 13.24
N GLU A 203 -21.99 -35.40 12.87
CA GLU A 203 -22.18 -34.24 13.74
C GLU A 203 -22.96 -33.19 12.96
N PRO A 204 -24.22 -32.88 13.29
CA PRO A 204 -24.99 -33.38 14.44
C PRO A 204 -25.18 -34.90 14.47
N ALA A 205 -25.37 -35.45 15.68
CA ALA A 205 -25.58 -36.89 15.90
C ALA A 205 -26.67 -37.44 14.96
N PRO A 206 -26.41 -38.53 14.20
CA PRO A 206 -27.37 -39.04 13.25
C PRO A 206 -28.63 -39.59 13.91
N ASP A 207 -29.78 -39.32 13.29
CA ASP A 207 -31.01 -40.08 13.52
C ASP A 207 -30.87 -41.46 12.88
N VAL A 208 -31.31 -42.50 13.58
CA VAL A 208 -31.14 -43.90 13.17
C VAL A 208 -32.48 -44.60 13.05
N GLY A 209 -32.73 -45.25 11.91
CA GLY A 209 -33.89 -46.10 11.66
C GLY A 209 -33.48 -47.54 11.34
N TRP A 210 -34.31 -48.51 11.75
CA TRP A 210 -34.16 -49.92 11.41
C TRP A 210 -35.44 -50.48 10.78
N ALA A 211 -35.31 -51.19 9.67
CA ALA A 211 -36.41 -51.86 8.97
C ALA A 211 -36.12 -53.35 8.76
N LYS A 212 -37.15 -54.19 8.74
CA LYS A 212 -37.08 -55.61 8.36
C LYS A 212 -37.90 -55.82 7.10
N ASP A 213 -37.26 -56.34 6.06
CA ASP A 213 -37.90 -56.67 4.77
C ASP A 213 -38.70 -55.49 4.16
N GLY A 214 -38.26 -54.25 4.43
CA GLY A 214 -38.89 -53.03 3.95
C GLY A 214 -39.98 -52.44 4.86
N GLU A 215 -40.26 -53.05 6.01
CA GLU A 215 -41.20 -52.53 7.02
C GLU A 215 -40.45 -52.06 8.28
N ASP A 216 -40.86 -50.93 8.84
CA ASP A 216 -40.26 -50.37 10.07
C ASP A 216 -40.43 -51.33 11.25
N ILE A 217 -39.40 -51.44 12.08
CA ILE A 217 -39.42 -52.32 13.25
C ILE A 217 -39.92 -51.55 14.47
N GLU A 218 -41.02 -52.00 15.06
CA GLU A 218 -41.50 -51.49 16.35
C GLU A 218 -40.76 -52.17 17.53
N GLU A 219 -40.43 -51.40 18.57
CA GLU A 219 -39.79 -51.95 19.77
C GLU A 219 -40.78 -52.72 20.65
N ASP A 220 -40.36 -53.90 21.12
CA ASP A 220 -41.05 -54.68 22.14
C ASP A 220 -40.04 -55.36 23.11
N ASP A 221 -40.54 -56.14 24.07
CA ASP A 221 -39.70 -56.86 25.05
C ASP A 221 -38.70 -57.86 24.43
N ARG A 222 -38.93 -58.23 23.15
CA ARG A 222 -38.18 -59.22 22.38
C ARG A 222 -37.26 -58.57 21.34
N VAL A 223 -37.66 -57.49 20.68
CA VAL A 223 -36.93 -56.78 19.63
C VAL A 223 -36.80 -55.31 20.01
N TYR A 224 -35.58 -54.82 20.21
CA TYR A 224 -35.32 -53.43 20.62
C TYR A 224 -33.94 -52.98 20.13
N PHE A 225 -33.72 -51.67 20.04
CA PHE A 225 -32.45 -51.09 19.60
C PHE A 225 -31.76 -50.28 20.70
N ASN A 226 -30.43 -50.24 20.67
CA ASN A 226 -29.62 -49.34 21.49
C ASN A 226 -28.88 -48.40 20.54
N ILE A 227 -29.22 -47.11 20.57
CA ILE A 227 -28.61 -46.07 19.73
C ILE A 227 -27.64 -45.27 20.61
N GLY A 228 -26.34 -45.33 20.29
CA GLY A 228 -25.29 -44.50 20.87
C GLY A 228 -24.72 -43.53 19.83
N ASN A 229 -23.83 -42.65 20.27
CA ASN A 229 -23.26 -41.59 19.41
C ASN A 229 -22.34 -42.11 18.29
N ASP A 230 -21.74 -43.28 18.47
CA ASP A 230 -20.76 -43.89 17.56
C ASP A 230 -21.17 -45.29 17.06
N SER A 231 -22.28 -45.83 17.59
CA SER A 231 -22.75 -47.17 17.27
C SER A 231 -24.22 -47.37 17.57
N THR A 232 -24.87 -48.26 16.82
CA THR A 232 -26.26 -48.67 17.03
C THR A 232 -26.37 -50.18 16.95
N THR A 233 -27.19 -50.79 17.81
CA THR A 233 -27.37 -52.24 17.88
C THR A 233 -28.83 -52.63 17.97
N LEU A 234 -29.34 -53.36 16.96
CA LEU A 234 -30.64 -54.03 17.01
C LEU A 234 -30.50 -55.39 17.69
N THR A 235 -31.27 -55.63 18.75
CA THR A 235 -31.27 -56.87 19.54
C THR A 235 -32.58 -57.64 19.32
N ILE A 236 -32.47 -58.92 18.95
CA ILE A 236 -33.62 -59.83 18.78
C ILE A 236 -33.45 -61.00 19.76
N LYS A 237 -34.27 -61.08 20.80
CA LYS A 237 -34.29 -62.18 21.78
C LYS A 237 -35.17 -63.32 21.30
N LYS A 238 -34.84 -64.55 21.73
CA LYS A 238 -35.65 -65.77 21.45
C LYS A 238 -36.01 -65.90 19.96
N VAL A 239 -35.00 -65.86 19.09
CA VAL A 239 -35.16 -65.90 17.63
C VAL A 239 -36.04 -67.09 17.18
N THR A 240 -36.93 -66.83 16.24
CA THR A 240 -37.83 -67.77 15.59
C THR A 240 -37.56 -67.81 14.07
N PRO A 241 -38.05 -68.83 13.34
CA PRO A 241 -37.90 -68.87 11.88
C PRO A 241 -38.50 -67.67 11.14
N ALA A 242 -39.49 -66.98 11.72
CA ALA A 242 -40.12 -65.79 11.13
C ALA A 242 -39.24 -64.53 11.23
N ASP A 243 -38.24 -64.54 12.12
CA ASP A 243 -37.27 -63.44 12.26
C ASP A 243 -36.19 -63.50 11.17
N ALA A 244 -36.15 -64.55 10.35
CA ALA A 244 -35.29 -64.56 9.18
C ALA A 244 -35.75 -63.48 8.18
N GLY A 245 -34.78 -62.78 7.57
CA GLY A 245 -35.09 -61.65 6.69
C GLY A 245 -33.90 -60.72 6.49
N LYS A 246 -34.12 -59.67 5.69
CA LYS A 246 -33.18 -58.57 5.47
C LYS A 246 -33.46 -57.47 6.48
N TYR A 247 -32.45 -57.11 7.26
CA TYR A 247 -32.49 -55.99 8.19
C TYR A 247 -31.71 -54.82 7.61
N GLU A 248 -32.36 -53.68 7.48
CA GLU A 248 -31.84 -52.46 6.88
C GLU A 248 -31.68 -51.39 7.97
N ILE A 249 -30.56 -50.68 7.94
CA ILE A 249 -30.27 -49.54 8.79
C ILE A 249 -30.17 -48.29 7.92
N PHE A 250 -30.78 -47.21 8.39
CA PHE A 250 -30.73 -45.88 7.80
C PHE A 250 -30.18 -44.92 8.85
N VAL A 251 -29.23 -44.07 8.44
CA VAL A 251 -28.73 -42.97 9.27
C VAL A 251 -28.86 -41.65 8.51
N GLU A 252 -29.32 -40.61 9.18
CA GLU A 252 -29.54 -39.29 8.57
C GLU A 252 -29.15 -38.17 9.55
N ASN A 253 -28.55 -37.10 9.02
CA ASN A 253 -28.50 -35.81 9.70
C ASN A 253 -28.72 -34.69 8.68
N SER A 254 -28.66 -33.43 9.11
CA SER A 254 -28.91 -32.26 8.25
C SER A 254 -27.99 -32.12 7.03
N LEU A 255 -26.97 -32.98 6.89
CA LEU A 255 -25.90 -32.88 5.90
C LEU A 255 -25.84 -34.09 4.96
N GLY A 256 -26.50 -35.20 5.29
CA GLY A 256 -26.46 -36.41 4.47
C GLY A 256 -27.20 -37.59 5.09
N MET A 257 -27.38 -38.62 4.27
CA MET A 257 -27.97 -39.90 4.63
C MET A 257 -27.10 -41.05 4.13
N ASP A 258 -27.06 -42.14 4.88
CA ASP A 258 -26.38 -43.38 4.49
C ASP A 258 -27.20 -44.61 4.92
N GLN A 259 -27.02 -45.74 4.22
CA GLN A 259 -27.79 -46.96 4.46
C GLN A 259 -26.94 -48.22 4.30
N SER A 260 -27.23 -49.23 5.10
CA SER A 260 -26.59 -50.54 5.02
C SER A 260 -27.59 -51.65 5.38
N PHE A 261 -27.26 -52.90 5.11
CA PHE A 261 -28.12 -54.03 5.46
C PHE A 261 -27.33 -55.27 5.91
N ALA A 262 -28.00 -56.14 6.66
CA ALA A 262 -27.55 -57.48 7.02
C ALA A 262 -28.69 -58.49 6.82
N ARG A 263 -28.35 -59.76 6.56
CA ARG A 263 -29.33 -60.85 6.55
C ARG A 263 -29.23 -61.68 7.82
N LEU A 264 -30.40 -62.01 8.39
CA LEU A 264 -30.53 -63.00 9.45
C LEU A 264 -31.11 -64.28 8.84
N ASP A 265 -30.33 -65.35 8.86
CA ASP A 265 -30.73 -66.65 8.34
C ASP A 265 -30.96 -67.65 9.49
N HIS A 266 -31.94 -68.55 9.33
CA HIS A 266 -32.18 -69.61 10.30
C HIS A 266 -31.17 -70.77 10.13
N LEU A 267 -30.42 -71.11 11.18
CA LEU A 267 -29.34 -72.10 11.11
C LEU A 267 -29.90 -73.54 11.21
N ARG A 268 -29.85 -74.30 10.11
CA ARG A 268 -29.97 -75.78 10.11
C ARG A 268 -28.57 -76.39 10.21
N LEU A 269 -28.40 -77.37 11.10
CA LEU A 269 -27.11 -78.02 11.36
C LEU A 269 -26.72 -78.97 10.21
N GLU A 270 -25.54 -78.75 9.61
CA GLU A 270 -24.66 -79.77 9.05
C GLU A 270 -23.22 -79.20 8.95
N GLY A 271 -22.22 -80.09 9.02
CA GLY A 271 -20.90 -79.81 9.58
C GLY A 271 -19.77 -79.27 8.68
N ALA A 272 -18.78 -78.68 9.38
CA ALA A 272 -17.33 -78.52 9.16
C ALA A 272 -16.75 -78.14 7.78
N PHE A 273 -15.93 -77.07 7.72
CA PHE A 273 -14.47 -77.07 7.45
C PHE A 273 -13.91 -75.62 7.38
N LEU A 274 -12.69 -75.40 7.93
CA LEU A 274 -11.75 -74.25 7.73
C LEU A 274 -10.69 -74.66 6.68
N PRO A 275 -9.68 -73.86 6.20
CA PRO A 275 -9.21 -72.47 6.48
C PRO A 275 -8.90 -71.70 5.12
N PRO A 276 -7.94 -70.75 4.95
CA PRO A 276 -7.17 -69.88 5.87
C PRO A 276 -7.20 -68.37 5.53
N LEU A 277 -6.65 -67.58 6.47
CA LEU A 277 -6.30 -66.15 6.37
C LEU A 277 -5.07 -65.92 5.47
N SER A 278 -5.00 -64.80 4.76
CA SER A 278 -3.74 -64.13 4.41
C SER A 278 -3.96 -62.73 3.78
N PRO A 279 -2.97 -61.82 3.88
CA PRO A 279 -3.17 -60.40 4.21
C PRO A 279 -2.84 -59.45 3.04
N PHE A 280 -3.46 -58.27 2.98
CA PHE A 280 -2.86 -57.13 2.28
C PHE A 280 -3.18 -55.81 3.00
N LEU A 281 -2.24 -55.42 3.86
CA LEU A 281 -2.00 -54.06 4.30
C LEU A 281 -0.61 -53.73 3.75
N CYS A 282 -0.50 -52.87 2.74
CA CYS A 282 0.74 -52.13 2.50
C CYS A 282 0.56 -50.95 1.53
N PHE A 283 0.69 -49.75 2.10
CA PHE A 283 1.46 -48.62 1.60
C PHE A 283 1.19 -48.08 0.18
N CYS A 284 0.52 -46.92 0.13
CA CYS A 284 0.82 -45.87 -0.83
C CYS A 284 1.16 -44.58 -0.08
N PHE A 285 2.35 -44.56 0.52
CA PHE A 285 3.04 -43.35 0.98
C PHE A 285 4.46 -43.42 0.42
N TYR A 286 4.66 -42.94 -0.80
CA TYR A 286 5.89 -42.28 -1.27
C TYR A 286 5.70 -41.89 -2.74
N PHE A 287 5.38 -40.62 -3.02
CA PHE A 287 5.86 -39.86 -4.17
C PHE A 287 5.25 -38.46 -4.14
N CYS A 288 5.82 -37.57 -3.32
CA CYS A 288 5.87 -36.15 -3.68
C CYS A 288 6.97 -35.44 -2.90
N PHE A 289 8.22 -35.85 -3.13
CA PHE A 289 9.39 -35.06 -2.76
C PHE A 289 10.35 -35.05 -3.94
N LEU A 290 10.03 -34.24 -4.94
CA LEU A 290 10.98 -33.68 -5.91
C LEU A 290 10.27 -32.58 -6.71
N SER A 291 9.92 -31.52 -5.99
CA SER A 291 9.97 -30.19 -6.56
C SER A 291 10.61 -29.31 -5.51
N LEU A 292 11.94 -29.21 -5.55
CA LEU A 292 12.61 -27.98 -5.15
C LEU A 292 12.10 -26.91 -6.13
N GLN A 293 10.86 -26.46 -5.93
CA GLN A 293 10.46 -25.15 -6.38
C GLN A 293 11.43 -24.21 -5.69
N THR A 294 12.24 -23.53 -6.48
CA THR A 294 12.77 -22.23 -6.09
C THR A 294 11.61 -21.48 -5.46
N LYS A 295 11.60 -21.34 -4.12
CA LYS A 295 10.60 -20.54 -3.42
C LYS A 295 10.58 -19.21 -4.16
N ARG A 296 9.52 -18.93 -4.91
CA ARG A 296 9.35 -17.64 -5.57
C ARG A 296 9.12 -16.66 -4.45
N THR A 297 10.19 -16.06 -3.96
CA THR A 297 10.14 -15.15 -2.83
C THR A 297 9.47 -13.86 -3.29
N MET A 298 8.45 -13.46 -2.55
CA MET A 298 7.66 -12.26 -2.83
C MET A 298 8.43 -11.04 -2.35
N LEU A 299 8.49 -9.99 -3.18
CA LEU A 299 9.00 -8.68 -2.81
C LEU A 299 7.91 -7.62 -2.93
N LYS A 300 8.01 -6.60 -2.08
CA LYS A 300 7.19 -5.39 -2.16
C LYS A 300 8.04 -4.13 -2.12
N SER A 301 7.42 -3.00 -2.42
CA SER A 301 8.05 -1.70 -2.24
C SER A 301 7.09 -0.75 -1.53
N VAL A 302 7.64 0.08 -0.65
CA VAL A 302 6.97 1.17 0.04
C VAL A 302 7.63 2.46 -0.41
N ILE A 303 6.85 3.39 -0.94
CA ILE A 303 7.33 4.72 -1.30
C ILE A 303 6.66 5.74 -0.37
N LEU A 304 7.48 6.45 0.40
CA LEU A 304 7.05 7.49 1.33
C LEU A 304 6.85 8.80 0.55
N ILE A 305 5.59 9.14 0.26
CA ILE A 305 5.26 10.26 -0.63
C ILE A 305 5.13 11.61 0.10
N GLY A 306 5.24 11.63 1.43
CA GLY A 306 5.47 12.85 2.22
C GLY A 306 4.46 13.08 3.34
N GLY A 307 4.94 13.73 4.41
CA GLY A 307 4.19 14.03 5.63
C GLY A 307 3.44 15.37 5.63
N ALA A 308 2.90 15.75 6.79
CA ALA A 308 1.93 16.85 6.94
C ALA A 308 2.36 18.24 6.44
N GLN A 309 3.67 18.49 6.24
CA GLN A 309 4.15 19.75 5.67
C GLN A 309 3.94 19.86 4.14
N LYS A 310 3.45 18.82 3.46
CA LYS A 310 3.01 18.84 2.03
C LYS A 310 3.99 19.56 1.08
N GLY A 311 5.30 19.40 1.32
CA GLY A 311 6.35 20.03 0.52
C GLY A 311 6.36 21.56 0.55
N THR A 312 6.19 22.20 1.71
CA THR A 312 6.22 23.68 1.85
C THR A 312 7.42 24.37 1.19
N ARG A 313 8.62 23.78 1.27
CA ARG A 313 9.86 24.28 0.62
C ARG A 313 9.85 24.20 -0.91
N PHE A 314 8.86 23.51 -1.46
CA PHE A 314 8.64 23.34 -2.88
C PHE A 314 7.60 24.32 -3.43
N ARG A 315 7.00 25.17 -2.57
CA ARG A 315 6.08 26.22 -2.99
C ARG A 315 6.81 27.25 -3.87
N PRO A 316 6.13 27.83 -4.87
CA PRO A 316 4.68 27.75 -5.14
C PRO A 316 4.19 26.47 -5.83
N LEU A 317 5.09 25.61 -6.32
CA LEU A 317 4.74 24.48 -7.19
C LEU A 317 3.94 23.38 -6.48
N SER A 318 4.05 23.29 -5.16
CA SER A 318 3.31 22.31 -4.34
C SER A 318 1.98 22.82 -3.76
N PHE A 319 1.46 23.97 -4.20
CA PHE A 319 0.16 24.46 -3.72
C PHE A 319 -1.02 23.61 -4.20
N GLU A 320 -1.06 23.28 -5.49
CA GLU A 320 -2.18 22.56 -6.10
C GLU A 320 -1.87 21.09 -6.36
N VAL A 321 -0.63 20.81 -6.78
CA VAL A 321 -0.17 19.47 -7.14
C VAL A 321 0.75 18.93 -6.05
N PRO A 322 0.52 17.71 -5.54
CA PRO A 322 1.45 17.05 -4.63
C PRO A 322 2.87 17.03 -5.20
N LYS A 323 3.87 17.40 -4.40
CA LYS A 323 5.28 17.42 -4.81
C LYS A 323 5.76 16.14 -5.52
N PRO A 324 5.40 14.91 -5.10
CA PRO A 324 5.81 13.68 -5.80
C PRO A 324 5.30 13.56 -7.24
N LEU A 325 4.23 14.29 -7.56
CA LEU A 325 3.68 14.37 -8.92
C LEU A 325 4.30 15.50 -9.72
N PHE A 326 5.14 16.33 -9.11
CA PHE A 326 5.91 17.30 -9.85
C PHE A 326 6.83 16.56 -10.82
N PRO A 327 6.81 16.90 -12.09
CA PRO A 327 7.51 16.17 -13.12
C PRO A 327 8.96 16.61 -13.28
N VAL A 328 9.83 15.64 -13.53
CA VAL A 328 11.27 15.81 -13.68
C VAL A 328 11.70 14.92 -14.83
N ALA A 329 12.38 15.49 -15.83
CA ALA A 329 12.70 14.82 -17.10
C ALA A 329 11.45 14.27 -17.81
N GLY A 330 10.35 15.03 -17.80
CA GLY A 330 9.14 14.72 -18.56
C GLY A 330 8.09 13.87 -17.85
N VAL A 331 8.44 13.20 -16.75
CA VAL A 331 7.55 12.32 -16.00
C VAL A 331 7.47 12.72 -14.52
N PRO A 332 6.36 12.48 -13.80
CA PRO A 332 6.26 12.65 -12.35
C PRO A 332 7.48 12.10 -11.58
N MET A 333 7.98 12.81 -10.56
CA MET A 333 9.11 12.35 -9.74
C MET A 333 8.94 10.91 -9.24
N ILE A 334 7.73 10.58 -8.80
CA ILE A 334 7.41 9.24 -8.30
C ILE A 334 7.41 8.17 -9.41
N GLN A 335 7.21 8.53 -10.68
CA GLN A 335 7.26 7.58 -11.79
C GLN A 335 8.65 6.96 -11.95
N HIS A 336 9.73 7.72 -11.72
CA HIS A 336 11.10 7.17 -11.70
C HIS A 336 11.28 6.07 -10.63
N HIS A 337 10.62 6.22 -9.48
CA HIS A 337 10.65 5.22 -8.41
C HIS A 337 9.87 3.97 -8.81
N LEU A 338 8.68 4.14 -9.42
CA LEU A 338 7.86 3.03 -9.91
C LEU A 338 8.60 2.24 -11.00
N GLU A 339 9.19 2.94 -11.98
CA GLU A 339 10.02 2.33 -13.03
C GLU A 339 11.16 1.50 -12.43
N ALA A 340 11.88 2.03 -11.44
CA ALA A 340 12.94 1.28 -10.76
C ALA A 340 12.42 0.04 -10.02
N CYS A 341 11.30 0.16 -9.28
CA CYS A 341 10.70 -0.96 -8.56
C CYS A 341 10.22 -2.07 -9.51
N THR A 342 9.67 -1.72 -10.67
CA THR A 342 9.17 -2.70 -11.65
C THR A 342 10.27 -3.53 -12.30
N LYS A 343 11.50 -3.01 -12.31
CA LYS A 343 12.70 -3.72 -12.80
C LYS A 343 13.23 -4.75 -11.79
N VAL A 344 12.70 -4.79 -10.56
CA VAL A 344 13.09 -5.76 -9.53
C VAL A 344 12.33 -7.09 -9.74
N PRO A 345 13.03 -8.23 -9.79
CA PRO A 345 12.39 -9.52 -10.00
C PRO A 345 11.44 -9.86 -8.85
N ASN A 346 10.27 -10.44 -9.17
CA ASN A 346 9.24 -10.82 -8.20
C ASN A 346 8.64 -9.67 -7.36
N MET A 347 8.74 -8.42 -7.83
CA MET A 347 7.96 -7.31 -7.27
C MET A 347 6.46 -7.58 -7.44
N LYS A 348 5.73 -7.71 -6.33
CA LYS A 348 4.29 -8.06 -6.34
C LYS A 348 3.36 -6.89 -6.13
N GLU A 349 3.79 -5.88 -5.38
CA GLU A 349 2.95 -4.74 -5.02
C GLU A 349 3.82 -3.55 -4.62
N ILE A 350 3.37 -2.35 -4.99
CA ILE A 350 3.98 -1.09 -4.58
C ILE A 350 2.96 -0.31 -3.74
N LEU A 351 3.33 0.03 -2.52
CA LEU A 351 2.52 0.77 -1.56
C LEU A 351 3.05 2.21 -1.47
N LEU A 352 2.20 3.19 -1.74
CA LEU A 352 2.49 4.60 -1.52
C LEU A 352 1.95 4.99 -0.15
N ILE A 353 2.80 5.47 0.76
CA ILE A 353 2.38 5.93 2.10
C ILE A 353 2.59 7.43 2.21
N GLY A 354 1.57 8.18 2.65
CA GLY A 354 1.73 9.60 2.93
C GLY A 354 0.44 10.29 3.34
N PHE A 355 0.49 11.62 3.46
CA PHE A 355 -0.57 12.43 4.10
C PHE A 355 -1.50 13.19 3.12
N TYR A 356 -1.36 13.01 1.81
CA TYR A 356 -2.16 13.76 0.84
C TYR A 356 -3.61 13.27 0.81
N GLN A 357 -4.57 14.20 0.82
CA GLN A 357 -5.94 13.85 0.45
C GLN A 357 -5.94 13.45 -1.03
N PRO A 358 -6.50 12.30 -1.43
CA PRO A 358 -6.58 11.89 -2.83
C PRO A 358 -7.36 12.93 -3.64
N ASN A 359 -6.63 13.82 -4.30
CA ASN A 359 -7.19 14.75 -5.26
C ASN A 359 -7.28 14.08 -6.64
N GLU A 360 -7.86 14.78 -7.61
CA GLU A 360 -8.00 14.29 -8.98
C GLU A 360 -6.65 13.90 -9.59
N ALA A 361 -5.61 14.71 -9.38
CA ALA A 361 -4.26 14.46 -9.91
C ALA A 361 -3.65 13.15 -9.38
N LEU A 362 -3.66 12.92 -8.07
CA LEU A 362 -3.11 11.70 -7.48
C LEU A 362 -3.94 10.47 -7.87
N SER A 363 -5.27 10.59 -7.88
CA SER A 363 -6.15 9.48 -8.26
C SER A 363 -5.95 9.07 -9.73
N HIS A 364 -5.88 10.04 -10.64
CA HIS A 364 -5.64 9.79 -12.05
C HIS A 364 -4.25 9.20 -12.30
N PHE A 365 -3.22 9.71 -11.59
CA PHE A 365 -1.87 9.16 -11.67
C PHE A 365 -1.82 7.69 -11.25
N LEU A 366 -2.44 7.32 -10.12
CA LEU A 366 -2.47 5.95 -9.63
C LEU A 366 -3.11 4.99 -10.64
N VAL A 367 -4.26 5.35 -11.21
CA VAL A 367 -4.94 4.55 -12.23
C VAL A 367 -4.06 4.37 -13.48
N SER A 368 -3.47 5.47 -13.95
CA SER A 368 -2.60 5.47 -15.14
C SER A 368 -1.36 4.60 -14.91
N ALA A 369 -0.71 4.76 -13.76
CA ALA A 369 0.48 3.99 -13.39
C ALA A 369 0.20 2.50 -13.25
N GLN A 370 -0.95 2.10 -12.68
CA GLN A 370 -1.35 0.69 -12.61
C GLN A 370 -1.55 0.08 -14.01
N GLN A 371 -2.14 0.83 -14.94
CA GLN A 371 -2.34 0.38 -16.31
C GLN A 371 -1.01 0.26 -17.06
N GLU A 372 -0.11 1.22 -16.88
CA GLU A 372 1.21 1.27 -17.52
C GLU A 372 2.13 0.15 -17.01
N PHE A 373 2.29 0.04 -15.70
CA PHE A 373 3.27 -0.88 -15.09
C PHE A 373 2.73 -2.30 -14.85
N LYS A 374 1.41 -2.51 -14.92
CA LYS A 374 0.76 -3.81 -14.71
C LYS A 374 1.13 -4.50 -13.38
N ILE A 375 1.46 -3.69 -12.36
CA ILE A 375 1.69 -4.12 -10.97
C ILE A 375 0.66 -3.41 -10.09
N PRO A 376 0.09 -4.08 -9.06
CA PRO A 376 -0.73 -3.42 -8.05
C PRO A 376 0.01 -2.24 -7.39
N ILE A 377 -0.57 -1.05 -7.49
CA ILE A 377 -0.09 0.17 -6.82
C ILE A 377 -1.21 0.68 -5.94
N ARG A 378 -0.99 0.80 -4.63
CA ARG A 378 -2.02 1.28 -3.69
C ARG A 378 -1.53 2.47 -2.90
N TYR A 379 -2.42 3.41 -2.65
CA TYR A 379 -2.15 4.52 -1.75
C TYR A 379 -2.75 4.25 -0.37
N LEU A 380 -1.90 4.32 0.66
CA LEU A 380 -2.24 4.18 2.07
C LEU A 380 -2.08 5.56 2.74
N GLN A 381 -3.19 6.14 3.15
CA GLN A 381 -3.24 7.51 3.62
C GLN A 381 -3.01 7.59 5.13
N GLU A 382 -1.96 8.28 5.56
CA GLU A 382 -1.74 8.58 6.96
C GLU A 382 -2.82 9.55 7.49
N TYR A 383 -3.33 9.27 8.69
CA TYR A 383 -4.32 10.12 9.36
C TYR A 383 -3.69 11.29 10.15
N ALA A 384 -2.39 11.19 10.44
CA ALA A 384 -1.58 12.18 11.16
C ALA A 384 -0.16 12.20 10.61
N ALA A 385 0.69 13.10 11.11
CA ALA A 385 2.11 13.15 10.74
C ALA A 385 2.90 12.08 11.52
N LEU A 386 2.89 10.83 11.06
CA LEU A 386 3.49 9.69 11.79
C LEU A 386 5.02 9.57 11.61
N GLY A 387 5.68 10.55 10.99
CA GLY A 387 7.12 10.51 10.74
C GLY A 387 7.51 9.52 9.62
N THR A 388 8.81 9.24 9.48
CA THR A 388 9.34 8.38 8.40
C THR A 388 9.16 6.88 8.66
N GLY A 389 8.98 6.48 9.91
CA GLY A 389 8.76 5.10 10.33
C GLY A 389 7.34 4.79 10.81
N GLY A 390 6.58 5.79 11.27
CA GLY A 390 5.28 5.53 11.88
C GLY A 390 4.22 5.08 10.87
N GLY A 391 4.18 5.65 9.66
CA GLY A 391 3.32 5.15 8.58
C GLY A 391 3.67 3.71 8.17
N ILE A 392 4.97 3.37 8.13
CA ILE A 392 5.44 2.00 7.87
C ILE A 392 4.92 1.04 8.95
N TYR A 393 5.06 1.41 10.22
CA TYR A 393 4.59 0.59 11.34
C TYR A 393 3.07 0.47 11.40
N HIS A 394 2.36 1.56 11.13
CA HIS A 394 0.90 1.61 11.14
C HIS A 394 0.32 0.67 10.08
N PHE A 395 0.88 0.71 8.86
CA PHE A 395 0.46 -0.13 7.72
C PHE A 395 1.24 -1.45 7.59
N ARG A 396 1.89 -1.91 8.66
CA ARG A 396 2.73 -3.13 8.63
C ARG A 396 1.98 -4.37 8.15
N ASP A 397 0.69 -4.50 8.48
CA ASP A 397 -0.10 -5.67 8.10
C ASP A 397 -0.34 -5.70 6.58
N GLN A 398 -0.57 -4.55 5.96
CA GLN A 398 -0.67 -4.41 4.49
C GLN A 398 0.68 -4.68 3.82
N ILE A 399 1.77 -4.18 4.40
CA ILE A 399 3.14 -4.44 3.91
C ILE A 399 3.45 -5.94 3.99
N LEU A 400 3.17 -6.60 5.11
CA LEU A 400 3.41 -8.03 5.34
C LEU A 400 2.38 -8.96 4.67
N SER A 401 1.33 -8.40 4.07
CA SER A 401 0.35 -9.21 3.33
C SER A 401 1.03 -10.00 2.20
N GLY A 402 0.69 -11.27 2.02
CA GLY A 402 1.39 -12.17 1.09
C GLY A 402 2.72 -12.75 1.59
N ASN A 403 3.18 -12.39 2.81
CA ASN A 403 4.42 -12.85 3.43
C ASN A 403 5.68 -12.57 2.57
N PRO A 404 6.00 -11.29 2.32
CA PRO A 404 7.20 -10.93 1.54
C PRO A 404 8.49 -11.33 2.27
N GLU A 405 9.50 -11.76 1.50
CA GLU A 405 10.86 -12.03 2.01
C GLU A 405 11.51 -10.72 2.49
N ALA A 406 11.36 -9.67 1.69
CA ALA A 406 11.86 -8.35 1.95
C ALA A 406 11.00 -7.30 1.24
N PHE A 407 11.15 -6.04 1.64
CA PHE A 407 10.49 -4.92 1.00
C PHE A 407 11.41 -3.70 0.98
N PHE A 408 11.35 -2.97 -0.14
CA PHE A 408 12.06 -1.70 -0.28
C PHE A 408 11.29 -0.59 0.42
N VAL A 409 12.02 0.40 0.93
CA VAL A 409 11.45 1.67 1.41
C VAL A 409 12.20 2.80 0.72
N LEU A 410 11.48 3.68 0.01
CA LEU A 410 12.06 4.79 -0.75
C LEU A 410 11.39 6.11 -0.39
N ASN A 411 12.18 7.14 -0.12
CA ASN A 411 11.67 8.50 0.02
C ASN A 411 11.35 9.10 -1.35
N ALA A 412 10.11 9.55 -1.59
CA ALA A 412 9.69 10.06 -2.90
C ALA A 412 10.35 11.38 -3.34
N ASP A 413 11.09 12.04 -2.44
CA ASP A 413 11.88 13.22 -2.77
C ASP A 413 13.32 12.89 -3.19
N VAL A 414 13.66 11.61 -3.33
CA VAL A 414 14.95 11.15 -3.84
C VAL A 414 14.97 11.13 -5.36
N CYS A 415 16.09 11.55 -5.92
CA CYS A 415 16.42 11.47 -7.34
C CYS A 415 17.65 10.58 -7.46
N SER A 416 17.53 9.40 -8.07
CA SER A 416 18.64 8.44 -8.11
C SER A 416 18.57 7.54 -9.35
N ALA A 417 19.68 6.87 -9.66
CA ALA A 417 19.70 5.74 -10.57
C ALA A 417 18.97 4.50 -10.00
N PHE A 418 18.75 4.43 -8.68
CA PHE A 418 18.07 3.34 -7.96
C PHE A 418 18.66 1.94 -8.22
N PRO A 419 19.80 1.59 -7.60
CA PRO A 419 20.46 0.29 -7.77
C PRO A 419 19.74 -0.83 -6.96
N LEU A 420 18.43 -0.99 -7.13
CA LEU A 420 17.61 -1.86 -6.29
C LEU A 420 17.94 -3.34 -6.48
N ASN A 421 18.31 -3.74 -7.70
CA ASN A 421 18.68 -5.12 -8.02
C ASN A 421 20.03 -5.49 -7.39
N GLU A 422 20.98 -4.57 -7.42
CA GLU A 422 22.29 -4.70 -6.82
C GLU A 422 22.17 -4.73 -5.28
N MET A 423 21.33 -3.86 -4.71
CA MET A 423 21.00 -3.88 -3.29
C MET A 423 20.39 -5.21 -2.85
N LEU A 424 19.43 -5.75 -3.62
CA LEU A 424 18.82 -7.06 -3.33
C LEU A 424 19.84 -8.20 -3.40
N SER A 425 20.71 -8.16 -4.41
CA SER A 425 21.75 -9.18 -4.59
C SER A 425 22.76 -9.14 -3.44
N PHE A 426 23.17 -7.95 -3.02
CA PHE A 426 24.05 -7.74 -1.87
C PHE A 426 23.39 -8.19 -0.56
N HIS A 427 22.13 -7.83 -0.32
CA HIS A 427 21.38 -8.27 0.86
C HIS A 427 21.29 -9.80 0.97
N ARG A 428 21.06 -10.49 -0.15
CA ARG A 428 21.06 -11.96 -0.17
C ARG A 428 22.43 -12.57 0.13
N GLN A 429 23.52 -11.90 -0.26
CA GLN A 429 24.87 -12.35 0.06
C GLN A 429 25.19 -12.23 1.55
N LEU A 430 24.58 -11.28 2.28
CA LEU A 430 24.70 -11.18 3.74
C LEU A 430 24.11 -12.42 4.45
N GLY A 431 23.15 -13.11 3.82
CA GLY A 431 22.64 -14.42 4.27
C GLY A 431 21.83 -14.41 5.57
N SER A 432 21.58 -13.24 6.16
CA SER A 432 20.85 -13.10 7.43
C SER A 432 19.44 -12.52 7.24
N PRO A 433 18.38 -13.17 7.73
CA PRO A 433 17.02 -12.65 7.68
C PRO A 433 16.81 -11.41 8.57
N ASP A 434 17.75 -11.13 9.47
CA ASP A 434 17.74 -9.97 10.37
C ASP A 434 18.66 -8.84 9.87
N SER A 435 19.17 -8.94 8.63
CA SER A 435 19.99 -7.89 8.01
C SER A 435 19.10 -6.85 7.31
N PHE A 436 19.41 -5.59 7.56
CA PHE A 436 18.78 -4.42 6.96
C PHE A 436 19.82 -3.65 6.15
N LEU A 437 19.43 -3.19 4.97
CA LEU A 437 20.36 -2.49 4.08
C LEU A 437 19.94 -1.03 3.88
N MET A 438 20.91 -0.14 3.99
CA MET A 438 20.78 1.29 3.69
C MET A 438 21.63 1.64 2.47
N LEU A 439 21.07 2.40 1.54
CA LEU A 439 21.83 2.97 0.44
C LEU A 439 22.64 4.18 0.92
N GLY A 440 23.94 4.18 0.63
CA GLY A 440 24.86 5.28 0.91
C GLY A 440 25.51 5.83 -0.36
N THR A 441 25.88 7.12 -0.33
CA THR A 441 26.71 7.76 -1.37
C THR A 441 27.77 8.64 -0.71
N THR A 442 28.83 8.96 -1.45
CA THR A 442 29.87 9.89 -0.98
C THR A 442 29.43 11.34 -1.15
N ALA A 443 29.69 12.17 -0.14
CA ALA A 443 29.50 13.62 -0.14
C ALA A 443 30.70 14.30 0.53
N ASN A 444 31.01 15.55 0.14
CA ASN A 444 32.08 16.26 0.84
C ASN A 444 31.72 16.61 2.28
N ARG A 445 32.75 16.97 3.02
CA ARG A 445 32.71 17.42 4.42
C ARG A 445 31.64 18.48 4.74
N LYS A 446 31.35 19.42 3.83
CA LYS A 446 30.36 20.48 4.08
C LYS A 446 28.94 20.01 3.79
N GLN A 447 28.77 19.20 2.75
CA GLN A 447 27.48 18.64 2.37
C GLN A 447 27.00 17.63 3.40
N SER A 448 27.90 16.76 3.91
CA SER A 448 27.53 15.66 4.80
C SER A 448 26.82 16.11 6.08
N LEU A 449 27.11 17.31 6.58
CA LEU A 449 26.40 17.94 7.71
C LEU A 449 24.88 18.11 7.50
N ASN A 450 24.40 18.10 6.25
CA ASN A 450 22.98 18.28 5.91
C ASN A 450 22.20 16.96 5.81
N TYR A 451 22.87 15.82 6.02
CA TYR A 451 22.35 14.47 5.83
C TYR A 451 22.72 13.56 7.00
N GLY A 452 22.16 12.35 7.03
CA GLY A 452 22.60 11.32 7.96
C GLY A 452 23.96 10.76 7.55
N CYS A 453 24.95 10.82 8.43
CA CYS A 453 26.30 10.31 8.21
C CYS A 453 26.40 8.86 8.67
N ILE A 454 27.02 8.03 7.84
CA ILE A 454 27.20 6.60 8.05
C ILE A 454 28.69 6.34 8.30
N VAL A 455 29.02 5.72 9.43
CA VAL A 455 30.33 5.13 9.68
C VAL A 455 30.18 3.63 9.51
N ALA A 456 30.69 3.10 8.40
CA ALA A 456 30.60 1.68 8.08
C ALA A 456 31.96 0.98 8.21
N ASN A 457 31.94 -0.28 8.60
CA ASN A 457 33.11 -1.16 8.53
C ASN A 457 33.47 -1.41 7.04
N ALA A 458 34.74 -1.27 6.69
CA ALA A 458 35.20 -1.39 5.31
C ALA A 458 35.08 -2.81 4.75
N ASP A 459 35.22 -3.83 5.60
CA ASP A 459 35.23 -5.24 5.20
C ASP A 459 33.83 -5.87 5.30
N THR A 460 33.11 -5.60 6.39
CA THR A 460 31.80 -6.22 6.64
C THR A 460 30.63 -5.39 6.12
N HIS A 461 30.86 -4.12 5.77
CA HIS A 461 29.83 -3.14 5.42
C HIS A 461 28.81 -2.84 6.53
N GLU A 462 29.04 -3.33 7.76
CA GLU A 462 28.18 -3.03 8.90
C GLU A 462 28.23 -1.54 9.22
N VAL A 463 27.07 -0.95 9.50
CA VAL A 463 26.96 0.42 10.02
C VAL A 463 27.30 0.40 11.51
N LEU A 464 28.52 0.82 11.85
CA LEU A 464 29.02 0.90 13.22
C LEU A 464 28.41 2.07 13.98
N HIS A 465 28.29 3.23 13.31
CA HIS A 465 27.66 4.42 13.85
C HIS A 465 26.82 5.14 12.80
N TYR A 466 25.66 5.64 13.21
CA TYR A 466 24.80 6.49 12.40
C TYR A 466 24.54 7.81 13.14
N VAL A 467 24.73 8.93 12.44
CA VAL A 467 24.50 10.27 13.03
C VAL A 467 23.66 11.12 12.09
N GLU A 468 22.42 11.41 12.48
CA GLU A 468 21.52 12.24 11.69
C GLU A 468 21.89 13.73 11.76
N LYS A 469 22.28 14.33 10.62
CA LYS A 469 22.56 15.77 10.45
C LYS A 469 23.49 16.34 11.54
N PRO A 470 24.75 15.88 11.61
CA PRO A 470 25.65 16.28 12.67
C PRO A 470 26.05 17.75 12.56
N SER A 471 26.35 18.38 13.70
CA SER A 471 26.88 19.75 13.77
C SER A 471 28.34 19.84 13.33
N THR A 472 29.08 18.73 13.41
CA THR A 472 30.48 18.58 12.99
C THR A 472 30.63 17.42 12.03
N PHE A 473 31.75 17.39 11.30
CA PHE A 473 32.01 16.34 10.32
C PHE A 473 32.16 14.98 11.01
N VAL A 474 31.47 13.97 10.48
CA VAL A 474 31.49 12.58 10.97
C VAL A 474 32.02 11.63 9.88
N SER A 475 31.41 11.65 8.70
CA SER A 475 31.75 10.78 7.57
C SER A 475 31.42 11.47 6.25
N GLU A 476 32.04 11.00 5.17
CA GLU A 476 31.69 11.36 3.79
C GLU A 476 30.58 10.46 3.24
N LEU A 477 30.37 9.28 3.82
CA LEU A 477 29.29 8.38 3.43
C LEU A 477 27.97 8.87 4.06
N ILE A 478 26.99 9.19 3.23
CA ILE A 478 25.70 9.74 3.65
C ILE A 478 24.53 8.86 3.25
N ASN A 479 23.47 8.87 4.06
CA ASN A 479 22.21 8.18 3.83
C ASN A 479 21.44 8.77 2.64
N CYS A 480 21.04 7.89 1.72
CA CYS A 480 20.32 8.24 0.51
C CYS A 480 18.79 8.21 0.62
N GLY A 481 18.22 7.77 1.75
CA GLY A 481 16.77 7.64 1.93
C GLY A 481 16.15 6.49 1.14
N ILE A 482 16.94 5.45 0.86
CA ILE A 482 16.52 4.21 0.20
C ILE A 482 17.02 3.04 1.05
N TYR A 483 16.10 2.14 1.40
CA TYR A 483 16.34 1.05 2.33
C TYR A 483 15.76 -0.26 1.78
N LEU A 484 16.33 -1.38 2.21
CA LEU A 484 15.77 -2.72 2.01
C LEU A 484 15.65 -3.40 3.37
N PHE A 485 14.42 -3.73 3.75
CA PHE A 485 14.10 -4.33 5.03
C PHE A 485 13.52 -5.73 4.88
N THR A 486 13.76 -6.57 5.88
CA THR A 486 13.02 -7.81 6.09
C THR A 486 11.89 -7.57 7.10
N PRO A 487 10.92 -8.50 7.24
CA PRO A 487 9.87 -8.41 8.26
C PRO A 487 10.39 -8.18 9.70
N ALA A 488 11.62 -8.57 10.00
CA ALA A 488 12.23 -8.39 11.32
C ALA A 488 12.33 -6.91 11.75
N ILE A 489 12.32 -5.94 10.81
CA ILE A 489 12.41 -4.52 11.15
C ILE A 489 11.22 -4.04 12.01
N PHE A 490 10.06 -4.68 11.88
CA PHE A 490 8.86 -4.28 12.61
C PHE A 490 8.96 -4.53 14.12
N HIS A 491 9.82 -5.45 14.56
CA HIS A 491 10.15 -5.59 15.97
C HIS A 491 10.78 -4.31 16.52
N HIS A 492 11.82 -3.82 15.85
CA HIS A 492 12.58 -2.63 16.26
C HIS A 492 11.74 -1.35 16.18
N ILE A 493 10.94 -1.19 15.12
CA ILE A 493 10.01 -0.05 15.03
C ILE A 493 8.93 -0.14 16.13
N GLY A 494 8.49 -1.36 16.47
CA GLY A 494 7.53 -1.61 17.54
C GLY A 494 8.07 -1.28 18.94
N GLU A 495 9.35 -1.55 19.21
CA GLU A 495 9.99 -1.14 20.47
C GLU A 495 10.01 0.38 20.62
N VAL A 496 10.34 1.12 19.56
CA VAL A 496 10.28 2.59 19.55
C VAL A 496 8.86 3.07 19.82
N PHE A 497 7.86 2.49 19.15
CA PHE A 497 6.46 2.82 19.37
C PHE A 497 6.04 2.64 20.84
N GLN A 498 6.39 1.50 21.45
CA GLN A 498 6.08 1.20 22.84
C GLN A 498 6.79 2.15 23.81
N ARG A 499 8.06 2.50 23.53
CA ARG A 499 8.81 3.49 24.32
C ARG A 499 8.13 4.85 24.28
N ASN A 500 7.81 5.35 23.08
CA ASN A 500 7.14 6.63 22.90
C ASN A 500 5.78 6.67 23.61
N GLN A 501 5.00 5.58 23.57
CA GLN A 501 3.74 5.46 24.31
C GLN A 501 3.94 5.57 25.83
N LYS A 502 4.96 4.91 26.39
CA LYS A 502 5.25 4.98 27.84
C LYS A 502 5.65 6.38 28.28
N GLU A 503 6.46 7.09 27.49
CA GLU A 503 6.86 8.47 27.78
C GLU A 503 5.67 9.43 27.80
N LEU A 504 4.68 9.20 26.93
CA LEU A 504 3.46 10.02 26.87
C LEU A 504 2.47 9.80 27.99
N LEU A 505 2.41 8.60 28.56
CA LEU A 505 1.60 8.33 29.75
C LEU A 505 2.12 9.11 30.99
N LEU A 506 3.35 9.60 30.94
CA LEU A 506 3.96 10.43 31.98
C LEU A 506 3.75 11.94 31.74
N GLU A 507 3.32 12.35 30.55
CA GLU A 507 3.06 13.76 30.20
C GLU A 507 1.54 14.07 30.25
N GLU A 508 1.10 14.89 31.21
CA GLU A 508 -0.29 15.38 31.33
C GLU A 508 -0.67 16.39 30.22
N SER A 509 -0.64 16.00 28.94
CA SER A 509 -1.02 16.91 27.85
C SER A 509 -2.03 16.32 26.86
N THR A 510 -3.02 17.13 26.51
CA THR A 510 -4.16 16.83 25.63
C THR A 510 -3.80 16.61 24.15
N ASN A 511 -2.53 16.80 23.77
CA ASN A 511 -2.00 16.56 22.41
C ASN A 511 -1.07 15.32 22.33
N GLY A 512 -0.98 14.52 23.40
CA GLY A 512 0.03 13.47 23.53
C GLY A 512 0.00 12.36 22.48
N TRP A 513 -1.17 11.90 22.05
CA TRP A 513 -1.30 10.74 21.15
C TRP A 513 -0.59 10.91 19.79
N GLN A 514 -0.59 12.11 19.20
CA GLN A 514 0.09 12.36 17.91
C GLN A 514 1.62 12.23 18.01
N ARG A 515 2.18 12.35 19.22
CA ARG A 515 3.63 12.24 19.46
C ARG A 515 4.07 10.79 19.63
N ALA A 516 3.18 9.88 20.04
CA ALA A 516 3.50 8.48 20.33
C ALA A 516 3.83 7.71 19.05
N GLU A 517 3.04 8.02 18.03
CA GLU A 517 3.00 7.29 16.76
C GLU A 517 3.95 7.90 15.73
N ALA A 518 4.51 9.08 16.04
CA ALA A 518 5.53 9.72 15.24
C ALA A 518 6.88 9.03 15.45
N ILE A 519 7.29 8.20 14.49
CA ILE A 519 8.57 7.49 14.51
C ILE A 519 9.43 8.00 13.36
N ARG A 520 10.69 8.33 13.63
CA ARG A 520 11.67 8.72 12.63
C ARG A 520 12.71 7.62 12.50
N LEU A 521 12.74 6.94 11.35
CA LEU A 521 13.69 5.85 11.09
C LEU A 521 15.13 6.29 11.38
N GLU A 522 15.49 7.47 10.89
CA GLU A 522 16.84 8.00 10.96
C GLU A 522 17.29 8.31 12.39
N GLN A 523 16.39 8.82 13.23
CA GLN A 523 16.74 9.24 14.59
C GLN A 523 16.50 8.14 15.61
N ASP A 524 15.37 7.45 15.51
CA ASP A 524 14.88 6.54 16.55
C ASP A 524 15.27 5.08 16.29
N VAL A 525 15.43 4.67 15.02
CA VAL A 525 15.64 3.26 14.65
C VAL A 525 17.08 2.99 14.25
N PHE A 526 17.63 3.73 13.28
CA PHE A 526 18.99 3.48 12.77
C PHE A 526 20.07 3.80 13.78
N THR A 527 19.90 4.87 14.57
CA THR A 527 20.81 5.20 15.67
C THR A 527 20.90 4.05 16.69
N ALA A 528 19.78 3.38 16.96
CA ALA A 528 19.73 2.26 17.90
C ALA A 528 20.32 0.97 17.30
N LEU A 529 20.08 0.70 16.01
CA LEU A 529 20.56 -0.49 15.31
C LEU A 529 22.05 -0.48 14.95
N ALA A 530 22.67 0.70 14.88
CA ALA A 530 24.08 0.83 14.52
C ALA A 530 24.98 0.08 15.54
N GLY A 531 25.95 -0.68 15.04
CA GLY A 531 26.88 -1.49 15.84
C GLY A 531 26.29 -2.77 16.43
N GLN A 532 25.09 -3.20 16.00
CA GLN A 532 24.45 -4.43 16.47
C GLN A 532 24.56 -5.62 15.49
N GLY A 533 25.35 -5.51 14.42
CA GLY A 533 25.48 -6.56 13.39
C GLY A 533 24.24 -6.76 12.53
N ARG A 534 23.32 -5.79 12.51
CA ARG A 534 22.01 -5.88 11.80
C ARG A 534 21.86 -4.87 10.66
N LEU A 535 22.44 -3.68 10.78
CA LEU A 535 22.32 -2.62 9.78
C LEU A 535 23.60 -2.56 8.93
N PHE A 536 23.45 -2.59 7.61
CA PHE A 536 24.55 -2.59 6.65
C PHE A 536 24.37 -1.45 5.63
N ALA A 537 25.48 -0.97 5.08
CA ALA A 537 25.49 0.09 4.08
C ALA A 537 25.95 -0.44 2.72
N TYR A 538 25.10 -0.27 1.69
CA TYR A 538 25.49 -0.45 0.30
C TYR A 538 25.87 0.90 -0.30
N LYS A 539 27.15 1.08 -0.66
CA LYS A 539 27.61 2.31 -1.32
C LYS A 539 27.33 2.25 -2.82
N THR A 540 26.61 3.24 -3.35
CA THR A 540 26.38 3.38 -4.79
C THR A 540 27.43 4.26 -5.47
N GLU A 541 27.75 3.91 -6.71
CA GLU A 541 28.52 4.74 -7.64
C GLU A 541 27.60 5.48 -8.65
N GLY A 542 26.29 5.22 -8.60
CA GLY A 542 25.28 5.91 -9.40
C GLY A 542 24.97 7.31 -8.87
N PHE A 543 24.31 8.14 -9.69
CA PHE A 543 23.94 9.47 -9.23
C PHE A 543 22.88 9.41 -8.13
N TRP A 544 22.95 10.39 -7.22
CA TRP A 544 21.95 10.61 -6.20
C TRP A 544 21.78 12.11 -5.91
N SER A 545 20.56 12.52 -5.58
CA SER A 545 20.23 13.85 -5.09
C SER A 545 18.91 13.82 -4.32
N GLN A 546 18.69 14.82 -3.47
CA GLN A 546 17.41 15.03 -2.80
C GLN A 546 16.75 16.31 -3.30
N ILE A 547 15.51 16.19 -3.80
CA ILE A 547 14.73 17.31 -4.33
C ILE A 547 14.02 17.99 -3.14
N LYS A 548 14.70 18.80 -2.34
CA LYS A 548 14.10 19.48 -1.16
C LYS A 548 13.29 20.73 -1.53
N SER A 549 13.78 21.51 -2.50
CA SER A 549 13.24 22.79 -2.96
C SER A 549 12.95 22.76 -4.46
N ALA A 550 12.25 23.77 -4.97
CA ALA A 550 12.02 23.91 -6.41
C ALA A 550 13.35 23.91 -7.19
N GLY A 551 14.37 24.65 -6.73
CA GLY A 551 15.67 24.72 -7.40
C GLY A 551 16.39 23.38 -7.53
N SER A 552 16.29 22.51 -6.52
CA SER A 552 16.85 21.16 -6.61
C SER A 552 16.21 20.27 -7.70
N ALA A 553 14.99 20.59 -8.16
CA ALA A 553 14.35 19.86 -9.25
C ALA A 553 15.00 20.11 -10.61
N ILE A 554 15.58 21.30 -10.84
CA ILE A 554 16.36 21.61 -12.06
C ILE A 554 17.58 20.67 -12.15
N TYR A 555 18.25 20.45 -11.01
CA TYR A 555 19.41 19.57 -10.95
C TYR A 555 19.01 18.11 -11.22
N ALA A 556 17.94 17.64 -10.59
CA ALA A 556 17.39 16.32 -10.83
C ALA A 556 16.99 16.13 -12.31
N ASN A 557 16.40 17.15 -12.94
CA ASN A 557 16.04 17.12 -14.36
C ASN A 557 17.26 16.87 -15.25
N ARG A 558 18.36 17.58 -15.02
CA ARG A 558 19.60 17.33 -15.74
C ARG A 558 20.13 15.92 -15.52
N LEU A 559 20.16 15.44 -14.28
CA LEU A 559 20.67 14.10 -13.96
C LEU A 559 19.87 13.01 -14.68
N TYR A 560 18.54 13.10 -14.66
CA TYR A 560 17.70 12.15 -15.38
C TYR A 560 17.81 12.29 -16.90
N LEU A 561 17.89 13.50 -17.46
CA LEU A 561 18.11 13.67 -18.90
C LEU A 561 19.48 13.11 -19.34
N ASN A 562 20.51 13.24 -18.51
CA ASN A 562 21.80 12.59 -18.72
C ASN A 562 21.68 11.06 -18.62
N CYS A 563 20.95 10.55 -17.62
CA CYS A 563 20.65 9.13 -17.50
C CYS A 563 19.95 8.61 -18.77
N TYR A 564 18.92 9.31 -19.26
CA TYR A 564 18.21 8.94 -20.48
C TYR A 564 19.13 8.85 -21.70
N SER A 565 20.12 9.74 -21.85
CA SER A 565 21.08 9.63 -22.96
C SER A 565 21.87 8.31 -22.96
N GLN A 566 21.99 7.65 -21.81
CA GLN A 566 22.70 6.39 -21.64
C GLN A 566 21.77 5.17 -21.65
N CYS A 567 20.59 5.27 -21.03
CA CYS A 567 19.72 4.11 -20.80
C CYS A 567 18.35 4.17 -21.51
N HIS A 568 17.90 5.36 -21.92
CA HIS A 568 16.60 5.61 -22.54
C HIS A 568 16.68 6.71 -23.63
N PRO A 569 17.54 6.57 -24.64
CA PRO A 569 17.75 7.62 -25.65
C PRO A 569 16.47 7.92 -26.44
N GLU A 570 15.54 6.97 -26.54
CA GLU A 570 14.23 7.12 -27.18
C GLU A 570 13.34 8.17 -26.50
N ARG A 571 13.62 8.54 -25.24
CA ARG A 571 12.89 9.60 -24.53
C ARG A 571 13.40 11.00 -24.88
N LEU A 572 14.56 11.12 -25.51
CA LEU A 572 15.16 12.41 -25.83
C LEU A 572 14.75 12.88 -27.23
N ALA A 573 14.63 14.20 -27.37
CA ALA A 573 14.38 14.84 -28.65
C ALA A 573 15.64 14.80 -29.53
N GLU A 574 15.42 14.61 -30.83
CA GLU A 574 16.48 14.56 -31.84
C GLU A 574 16.33 15.74 -32.82
N ASN A 575 17.43 16.15 -33.43
CA ASN A 575 17.39 17.11 -34.53
C ASN A 575 16.81 16.45 -35.78
N ARG A 576 15.75 17.04 -36.35
CA ARG A 576 15.09 16.56 -37.56
C ARG A 576 14.96 17.69 -38.59
N PRO A 577 15.05 17.41 -39.91
CA PRO A 577 14.77 18.41 -40.93
C PRO A 577 13.39 19.03 -40.76
N GLY A 578 13.32 20.37 -40.75
CA GLY A 578 12.07 21.10 -40.49
C GLY A 578 11.59 21.09 -39.04
N GLY A 579 12.35 20.49 -38.11
CA GLY A 579 12.10 20.54 -36.67
C GLY A 579 12.91 21.61 -35.95
N PRO A 580 12.66 21.83 -34.65
CA PRO A 580 13.43 22.76 -33.83
C PRO A 580 14.90 22.33 -33.70
N THR A 581 15.77 23.30 -33.40
CA THR A 581 17.17 23.00 -33.08
C THR A 581 17.28 22.50 -31.64
N ILE A 582 17.76 21.27 -31.48
CA ILE A 582 17.99 20.62 -30.19
C ILE A 582 19.48 20.66 -29.85
N ARG A 583 19.82 21.17 -28.67
CA ARG A 583 21.19 21.24 -28.14
C ARG A 583 21.33 20.37 -26.89
N GLY A 584 22.09 19.28 -26.98
CA GLY A 584 22.28 18.34 -25.87
C GLY A 584 20.99 17.60 -25.49
N ASN A 585 20.86 17.19 -24.23
CA ASN A 585 19.72 16.40 -23.79
C ASN A 585 18.49 17.28 -23.56
N VAL A 586 17.44 17.03 -24.33
CA VAL A 586 16.15 17.72 -24.25
C VAL A 586 15.03 16.69 -24.28
N TYR A 587 14.04 16.83 -23.41
CA TYR A 587 12.80 16.06 -23.46
C TYR A 587 11.70 16.92 -24.05
N ILE A 588 10.94 16.37 -25.01
CA ILE A 588 9.73 16.99 -25.55
C ILE A 588 8.60 15.98 -25.47
N HIS A 589 7.54 16.31 -24.73
CA HIS A 589 6.36 15.45 -24.65
C HIS A 589 5.73 15.26 -26.04
N PRO A 590 5.24 14.06 -26.41
CA PRO A 590 4.70 13.80 -27.76
C PRO A 590 3.54 14.69 -28.22
N THR A 591 2.81 15.28 -27.28
CA THR A 591 1.69 16.19 -27.56
C THR A 591 2.07 17.66 -27.54
N ALA A 592 3.35 17.99 -27.34
CA ALA A 592 3.82 19.37 -27.39
C ALA A 592 3.98 19.82 -28.84
N LEU A 593 3.67 21.09 -29.11
CA LEU A 593 3.82 21.71 -30.42
C LEU A 593 5.02 22.66 -30.35
N VAL A 594 6.03 22.44 -31.20
CA VAL A 594 7.27 23.24 -31.18
C VAL A 594 7.59 23.70 -32.59
N GLU A 595 7.65 25.03 -32.77
CA GLU A 595 7.99 25.65 -34.05
C GLU A 595 9.43 25.38 -34.48
N ALA A 596 9.64 25.24 -35.79
CA ALA A 596 10.92 24.83 -36.39
C ALA A 596 12.09 25.77 -36.11
N SER A 597 11.82 27.06 -35.89
CA SER A 597 12.85 28.07 -35.62
C SER A 597 13.27 28.17 -34.15
N ALA A 598 12.62 27.41 -33.26
CA ALA A 598 12.97 27.38 -31.84
C ALA A 598 14.33 26.70 -31.60
N VAL A 599 15.04 27.14 -30.55
CA VAL A 599 16.29 26.49 -30.08
C VAL A 599 16.09 26.09 -28.63
N LEU A 600 16.18 24.79 -28.38
CA LEU A 600 15.98 24.19 -27.07
C LEU A 600 17.26 23.50 -26.60
N GLY A 601 17.59 23.67 -25.31
CA GLY A 601 18.62 22.89 -24.65
C GLY A 601 19.93 23.63 -24.35
N PRO A 602 20.83 23.01 -23.57
CA PRO A 602 20.68 21.67 -22.95
C PRO A 602 19.84 21.66 -21.68
N ASN A 603 19.43 20.46 -21.25
CA ASN A 603 18.73 20.19 -19.98
C ASN A 603 17.35 20.84 -19.87
N VAL A 604 16.58 20.75 -20.96
CA VAL A 604 15.24 21.31 -21.08
C VAL A 604 14.22 20.19 -21.13
N SER A 605 13.14 20.32 -20.37
CA SER A 605 12.00 19.41 -20.42
C SER A 605 10.72 20.19 -20.75
N ILE A 606 10.09 19.82 -21.86
CA ILE A 606 8.83 20.39 -22.36
C ILE A 606 7.68 19.44 -22.04
N GLY A 607 6.72 19.92 -21.26
CA GLY A 607 5.58 19.15 -20.76
C GLY A 607 4.46 18.90 -21.78
N LYS A 608 3.45 18.14 -21.33
CA LYS A 608 2.26 17.79 -22.11
C LYS A 608 1.47 19.02 -22.54
N GLY A 609 1.14 19.10 -23.83
CA GLY A 609 0.24 20.14 -24.38
C GLY A 609 0.86 21.54 -24.46
N VAL A 610 2.16 21.66 -24.22
CA VAL A 610 2.89 22.92 -24.33
C VAL A 610 3.03 23.33 -25.79
N THR A 611 2.80 24.61 -26.09
CA THR A 611 3.09 25.22 -27.39
C THR A 611 4.29 26.15 -27.30
N ILE A 612 5.26 25.99 -28.20
CA ILE A 612 6.47 26.81 -28.29
C ILE A 612 6.48 27.52 -29.65
N GLY A 613 6.36 28.85 -29.62
CA GLY A 613 6.31 29.72 -30.79
C GLY A 613 7.63 29.87 -31.54
N ALA A 614 7.57 30.60 -32.65
CA ALA A 614 8.69 30.81 -33.55
C ALA A 614 9.80 31.62 -32.87
N GLY A 615 11.06 31.27 -33.13
CA GLY A 615 12.23 32.00 -32.62
C GLY A 615 12.43 31.92 -31.10
N VAL A 616 11.65 31.10 -30.37
CA VAL A 616 11.82 30.90 -28.93
C VAL A 616 13.20 30.34 -28.63
N ARG A 617 13.83 30.86 -27.58
CA ARG A 617 15.13 30.41 -27.08
C ARG A 617 14.96 29.90 -25.65
N MET A 618 15.34 28.64 -25.43
CA MET A 618 15.36 28.03 -24.11
C MET A 618 16.75 27.42 -23.83
N PRO A 619 17.78 28.25 -23.60
CA PRO A 619 19.10 27.78 -23.26
C PRO A 619 19.16 27.46 -21.76
N HIS A 620 19.61 26.25 -21.45
CA HIS A 620 19.96 25.80 -20.09
C HIS A 620 18.80 25.74 -19.08
N ARG A 621 18.65 24.55 -18.48
CA ARG A 621 18.02 24.34 -17.17
C ARG A 621 16.60 24.91 -17.07
N LEU A 622 15.69 24.25 -17.78
CA LEU A 622 14.27 24.62 -17.79
C LEU A 622 13.41 23.39 -17.54
N LEU A 623 12.46 23.54 -16.64
CA LEU A 623 11.46 22.53 -16.30
C LEU A 623 10.09 23.22 -16.44
N SER A 624 9.33 22.84 -17.47
CA SER A 624 8.34 23.77 -18.05
C SER A 624 7.05 23.10 -18.52
N TYR A 625 5.93 23.64 -18.01
CA TYR A 625 4.56 23.44 -18.46
C TYR A 625 3.84 24.68 -19.07
N PRO A 626 4.50 25.74 -19.58
CA PRO A 626 3.82 26.87 -20.20
C PRO A 626 3.76 26.81 -21.72
N SER A 627 2.79 27.50 -22.30
CA SER A 627 2.88 27.91 -23.71
C SER A 627 3.68 29.22 -23.83
N ALA A 628 4.75 29.21 -24.62
CA ALA A 628 5.60 30.37 -24.88
C ALA A 628 5.36 30.89 -26.30
N GLN A 629 5.01 32.17 -26.43
CA GLN A 629 4.78 32.81 -27.71
C GLN A 629 6.10 33.22 -28.39
N ASP A 630 6.00 33.71 -29.62
CA ASP A 630 7.13 33.99 -30.49
C ASP A 630 8.20 34.89 -29.87
N HIS A 631 9.46 34.60 -30.20
CA HIS A 631 10.66 35.35 -29.82
C HIS A 631 10.88 35.51 -28.30
N THR A 632 10.26 34.64 -27.50
CA THR A 632 10.44 34.58 -26.05
C THR A 632 11.78 33.92 -25.68
N CYS A 633 12.37 34.37 -24.56
CA CYS A 633 13.57 33.75 -24.00
C CYS A 633 13.32 33.26 -22.57
N VAL A 634 13.56 31.97 -22.31
CA VAL A 634 13.40 31.37 -20.97
C VAL A 634 14.68 30.65 -20.55
N LEU A 635 15.27 31.05 -19.42
CA LEU A 635 16.55 30.49 -18.94
C LEU A 635 16.53 30.23 -17.43
N ASN A 636 17.16 29.15 -16.97
CA ASN A 636 17.37 28.86 -15.53
C ASN A 636 16.10 29.05 -14.68
N SER A 637 14.96 28.57 -15.20
CA SER A 637 13.65 28.86 -14.66
C SER A 637 12.83 27.58 -14.51
N ILE A 638 11.87 27.62 -13.60
CA ILE A 638 10.82 26.61 -13.49
C ILE A 638 9.51 27.30 -13.80
N VAL A 639 8.76 26.76 -14.75
CA VAL A 639 7.47 27.33 -15.12
C VAL A 639 6.38 26.30 -14.86
N GLY A 640 5.51 26.63 -13.92
CA GLY A 640 4.38 25.82 -13.50
C GLY A 640 3.33 25.62 -14.59
N TRP A 641 2.40 24.70 -14.31
CA TRP A 641 1.33 24.30 -15.22
C TRP A 641 0.47 25.44 -15.72
N ASP A 642 -0.01 25.33 -16.95
CA ASP A 642 -1.00 26.21 -17.54
C ASP A 642 -0.61 27.69 -17.52
N SER A 643 0.69 27.98 -17.46
CA SER A 643 1.22 29.34 -17.55
C SER A 643 1.43 29.75 -19.00
N THR A 644 1.35 31.03 -19.29
CA THR A 644 1.58 31.57 -20.64
C THR A 644 2.60 32.67 -20.62
N ILE A 645 3.55 32.62 -21.54
CA ILE A 645 4.59 33.64 -21.69
C ILE A 645 4.38 34.35 -23.04
N GLY A 646 4.08 35.65 -22.98
CA GLY A 646 3.79 36.48 -24.14
C GLY A 646 5.01 36.74 -25.02
N ARG A 647 4.74 37.15 -26.26
CA ARG A 647 5.78 37.43 -27.27
C ARG A 647 6.86 38.40 -26.76
N TRP A 648 8.10 38.18 -27.15
CA TRP A 648 9.25 39.01 -26.75
C TRP A 648 9.49 39.13 -25.23
N ALA A 649 8.84 38.30 -24.42
CA ALA A 649 9.07 38.29 -22.98
C ALA A 649 10.38 37.55 -22.64
N ARG A 650 10.92 37.86 -21.47
CA ARG A 650 12.13 37.23 -20.93
C ARG A 650 11.90 36.75 -19.52
N VAL A 651 12.02 35.44 -19.30
CA VAL A 651 11.91 34.80 -17.98
C VAL A 651 13.24 34.16 -17.66
N GLU A 652 13.98 34.72 -16.71
CA GLU A 652 15.36 34.34 -16.48
C GLU A 652 15.68 34.24 -14.99
N GLY A 653 16.30 33.13 -14.61
CA GLY A 653 17.07 33.01 -13.38
C GLY A 653 18.56 33.30 -13.64
N THR A 654 19.28 33.67 -12.58
CA THR A 654 20.74 33.69 -12.59
C THR A 654 21.25 32.25 -12.65
N PRO A 655 22.31 31.98 -13.43
CA PRO A 655 23.03 30.73 -13.32
C PRO A 655 23.64 30.62 -11.91
N SER A 656 22.96 29.96 -10.98
CA SER A 656 23.60 29.45 -9.77
C SER A 656 24.26 28.12 -10.18
N ASP A 657 25.47 28.20 -10.75
CA ASP A 657 26.27 27.01 -11.04
C ASP A 657 27.40 26.87 -10.02
N PRO A 658 27.28 25.97 -9.05
CA PRO A 658 28.43 25.20 -8.65
C PRO A 658 28.58 24.08 -9.70
N ASN A 659 29.57 24.23 -10.58
CA ASN A 659 29.92 23.32 -11.68
C ASN A 659 29.53 21.84 -11.43
N PRO A 660 28.73 21.17 -12.29
CA PRO A 660 28.41 19.73 -12.18
C PRO A 660 29.57 18.76 -12.33
N ASN A 661 30.66 19.17 -12.99
CA ASN A 661 31.87 18.35 -13.09
C ASN A 661 32.71 18.45 -11.81
N ASP A 662 32.26 19.24 -10.84
CA ASP A 662 32.74 19.22 -9.48
C ASP A 662 31.85 18.23 -8.68
N PRO A 663 32.40 17.12 -8.17
CA PRO A 663 31.67 16.15 -7.32
C PRO A 663 31.04 16.78 -6.06
N TYR A 664 31.26 18.09 -5.85
CA TYR A 664 31.06 18.83 -4.61
C TYR A 664 30.17 20.07 -4.76
N ALA A 665 29.35 20.12 -5.80
CA ALA A 665 28.45 21.23 -6.04
C ALA A 665 27.53 21.52 -4.83
N LYS A 666 27.45 22.78 -4.37
CA LYS A 666 26.58 23.17 -3.25
C LYS A 666 25.13 22.85 -3.59
N ILE A 667 24.58 21.81 -2.99
CA ILE A 667 23.16 21.53 -2.97
C ILE A 667 22.58 22.56 -2.00
N ASP A 668 22.03 23.66 -2.53
CA ASP A 668 21.49 24.80 -1.76
C ASP A 668 20.63 24.32 -0.58
N SER A 669 21.25 24.26 0.60
CA SER A 669 20.57 24.10 1.88
C SER A 669 20.19 25.45 2.49
N GLU A 670 20.53 26.55 1.82
CA GLU A 670 20.11 27.87 2.24
C GLU A 670 18.60 28.02 2.02
N THR A 671 17.95 28.61 3.02
CA THR A 671 16.54 28.96 2.95
C THR A 671 16.28 29.84 1.73
N LEU A 672 15.07 29.75 1.17
CA LEU A 672 14.56 30.63 0.09
C LEU A 672 14.79 32.12 0.38
N PHE A 673 15.02 32.47 1.64
CA PHE A 673 15.40 33.77 2.13
C PHE A 673 16.68 33.69 2.95
N ARG A 674 17.66 34.55 2.64
CA ARG A 674 18.79 34.83 3.52
C ARG A 674 18.94 36.34 3.64
N ASP A 675 18.97 36.84 4.87
CA ASP A 675 19.11 38.27 5.18
C ASP A 675 18.10 39.17 4.44
N GLY A 676 16.84 38.70 4.31
CA GLY A 676 15.76 39.43 3.64
C GLY A 676 15.82 39.42 2.11
N ARG A 677 16.72 38.64 1.49
CA ARG A 677 16.86 38.48 0.03
C ARG A 677 16.50 37.07 -0.42
N LEU A 678 15.94 36.97 -1.62
CA LEU A 678 15.59 35.69 -2.24
C LEU A 678 16.86 34.92 -2.64
N THR A 679 16.95 33.67 -2.19
CA THR A 679 18.04 32.70 -2.46
C THR A 679 17.40 31.31 -2.65
N PRO A 680 17.12 30.85 -3.88
CA PRO A 680 18.10 30.81 -4.94
C PRO A 680 17.82 31.81 -6.05
N SER A 681 18.86 32.02 -6.85
CA SER A 681 18.91 32.87 -8.02
C SER A 681 18.12 32.29 -9.21
N ILE A 682 16.96 31.70 -8.99
CA ILE A 682 16.13 31.10 -10.06
C ILE A 682 14.79 31.82 -10.16
N THR A 683 14.20 31.82 -11.35
CA THR A 683 12.83 32.29 -11.54
C THR A 683 11.86 31.12 -11.49
N ILE A 684 10.83 31.22 -10.63
CA ILE A 684 9.81 30.18 -10.48
C ILE A 684 8.45 30.82 -10.73
N LEU A 685 7.73 30.32 -11.73
CA LEU A 685 6.33 30.65 -11.96
C LEU A 685 5.46 29.54 -11.38
N GLY A 686 4.47 29.89 -10.56
CA GLY A 686 3.41 28.98 -10.14
C GLY A 686 2.54 28.51 -11.32
N CYS A 687 1.45 27.81 -11.04
CA CYS A 687 0.48 27.46 -12.08
C CYS A 687 -0.40 28.66 -12.48
N ASN A 688 -0.92 28.64 -13.70
CA ASN A 688 -1.82 29.68 -14.22
C ASN A 688 -1.23 31.10 -14.14
N VAL A 689 0.07 31.25 -14.42
CA VAL A 689 0.73 32.57 -14.49
C VAL A 689 0.73 33.08 -15.93
N THR A 690 0.23 34.29 -16.14
CA THR A 690 0.24 34.98 -17.43
C THR A 690 1.27 36.10 -17.41
N ILE A 691 2.29 35.97 -18.26
CA ILE A 691 3.27 37.02 -18.55
C ILE A 691 2.88 37.65 -19.89
N PRO A 692 2.63 38.97 -19.96
CA PRO A 692 2.26 39.62 -21.20
C PRO A 692 3.49 39.82 -22.10
N ALA A 693 3.26 40.36 -23.30
CA ALA A 693 4.33 40.67 -24.24
C ALA A 693 5.36 41.65 -23.64
N GLU A 694 6.61 41.51 -24.05
CA GLU A 694 7.70 42.46 -23.75
C GLU A 694 8.02 42.63 -22.24
N VAL A 695 7.53 41.72 -21.39
CA VAL A 695 7.79 41.74 -19.95
C VAL A 695 9.02 40.91 -19.59
N VAL A 696 9.78 41.41 -18.62
CA VAL A 696 11.01 40.80 -18.13
C VAL A 696 10.84 40.37 -16.67
N ILE A 697 11.00 39.09 -16.39
CA ILE A 697 10.94 38.49 -15.05
C ILE A 697 12.31 37.91 -14.71
N LEU A 698 12.97 38.48 -13.71
CA LEU A 698 14.33 38.12 -13.31
C LEU A 698 14.39 37.69 -11.85
N ASN A 699 14.95 36.51 -11.58
CA ASN A 699 15.13 35.96 -10.22
C ASN A 699 13.90 36.17 -9.32
N SER A 700 12.71 35.86 -9.82
CA SER A 700 11.47 36.17 -9.11
C SER A 700 10.63 34.92 -8.90
N ILE A 701 9.88 34.89 -7.80
CA ILE A 701 8.89 33.85 -7.53
C ILE A 701 7.51 34.43 -7.73
N VAL A 702 6.74 33.83 -8.62
CA VAL A 702 5.37 34.26 -8.92
C VAL A 702 4.43 33.21 -8.37
N LEU A 703 3.54 33.60 -7.45
CA LEU A 703 2.50 32.71 -6.94
C LEU A 703 1.51 32.31 -8.05
N PRO A 704 0.72 31.24 -7.84
CA PRO A 704 -0.28 30.82 -8.80
C PRO A 704 -1.33 31.89 -9.13
N HIS A 705 -1.95 31.77 -10.31
CA HIS A 705 -3.08 32.60 -10.77
C HIS A 705 -2.76 34.10 -10.83
N LYS A 706 -1.60 34.44 -11.38
CA LYS A 706 -1.15 35.83 -11.52
C LYS A 706 -1.11 36.25 -12.97
N GLU A 707 -1.70 37.39 -13.25
CA GLU A 707 -1.51 38.12 -14.50
C GLU A 707 -0.60 39.30 -14.22
N LEU A 708 0.59 39.30 -14.83
CA LEU A 708 1.56 40.36 -14.60
C LEU A 708 1.31 41.50 -15.59
N SER A 709 1.57 42.74 -15.15
CA SER A 709 1.40 43.94 -15.99
C SER A 709 2.70 44.70 -16.25
N ARG A 710 3.80 44.27 -15.64
CA ARG A 710 5.11 44.93 -15.73
C ARG A 710 6.25 43.94 -15.44
N SER A 711 7.47 44.40 -15.68
CA SER A 711 8.69 43.66 -15.35
C SER A 711 8.95 43.60 -13.85
N PHE A 712 9.51 42.48 -13.39
CA PHE A 712 9.86 42.22 -11.99
C PHE A 712 11.28 41.68 -11.88
N LYS A 713 11.97 42.08 -10.82
CA LYS A 713 13.33 41.61 -10.52
C LYS A 713 13.51 41.39 -9.03
N ASN A 714 14.06 40.22 -8.66
CA ASN A 714 14.37 39.84 -7.28
C ASN A 714 13.18 39.99 -6.33
N GLN A 715 11.97 39.62 -6.78
CA GLN A 715 10.73 39.82 -6.03
C GLN A 715 9.93 38.54 -5.87
N ILE A 716 9.12 38.52 -4.81
CA ILE A 716 8.05 37.53 -4.65
C ILE A 716 6.74 38.25 -4.96
N ILE A 717 6.04 37.73 -5.96
CA ILE A 717 4.77 38.26 -6.42
C ILE A 717 3.69 37.40 -5.80
N LEU A 718 3.08 37.94 -4.74
CA LEU A 718 2.04 37.30 -3.95
C LEU A 718 0.67 37.34 -4.62
#